data_AF-A0A6I6G6K0-F1
#
_entry.id   AF-A0A6I6G6K0-F1
#
_cell.length_a   1.000
_cell.length_b   1.000
_cell.length_c   1.000
_cell.angle_alpha   90.00
_cell.angle_beta   90.00
_cell.angle_gamma   90.00
#
_symmetry.space_group_name_H-M   'P 1'
#
loop_
_entity.id
_entity.type
_entity.pdbx_description
1 polymer ?
#
loop_
_entity_poly.entity_id
_entity_poly.type
_entity_poly.pdbx_seq_one_letter_code
_entity_poly.pdbx_strand_id
1 'polypeptide(L)'
;MWANKSSHSRLADVVATELSQWDGSGASNAVGGASVGRTSLCVNVNSFPSPRLESTVLATFPGVESADTILIEGTKGSVEMEAIQLMGNRIRPRQPVPVDLSSLLVGLMTLRIPEAEGPSIRLPRRIVTLRRDQLLGYFVESDQVSLGEDYLLLVRNDRSLPEKVSALLENHARPGWKAIDHKLRGVPDGWLLYRNVQLLSAPATPGHSDLTPLVPLIRTKLTIDGGFRFPGRVTRWSTAVPPEIRALADIEHFSVALTSKWTLDDKAVEVAWVSDTGVLLVDLNALRLAEGDYEVLLKSGGTEIQSMHLRLRSGATPDNAAWQRAPRLSHDLAQPIDALTARDHSEAEVDWAVDGAWATPISNEAEAVSIASTPWWSKVRSDKESGMKLVIPPLDDRSCVFTGRHRFVMPPTPARQQTKRELRSQFVIGRCEGCGLIRRYPGFPLQRRESLFPDSGVHRVERAALPIATAVSLPDISWDVALDGLVHAGGGSVTALRSMASQVEGTALFVDNFTRGLEALAHIEVERDDRFEVARWEVGLKTLAELPDGRYLVCGGWNSVELHALEAAVNAAGGTLSTETRNGLTTRIVSGLSGHDLDEIPDVACGEVFLAQDAALSMAKLLPSLSDVEAALPRIPLPETKSVKWFDIERSRWQSAKNAETPGAYRLLSRFTTIDVFRTETDIDDRTAARGSVQLNKHLAAQAGGRPLLSYDRATSTVSVPLGCDLPGLFGRAAVLCSGSLPEAQTARSLLSYCDVPATVAGVLSHRLST
;
A
#
# COMPACT_ATOMS: atom_id res chain seq x y z
N MET A 1 39.84 -15.95 14.62
CA MET A 1 39.07 -15.01 13.76
C MET A 1 39.42 -13.55 14.00
N TRP A 2 39.30 -13.01 15.23
CA TRP A 2 39.67 -11.61 15.54
C TRP A 2 41.17 -11.26 15.40
N ALA A 3 42.05 -12.23 15.15
CA ALA A 3 43.46 -11.96 14.86
C ALA A 3 43.69 -11.53 13.40
N ASN A 4 42.73 -11.79 12.49
CA ASN A 4 42.85 -11.45 11.08
C ASN A 4 42.17 -10.11 10.79
N LYS A 5 42.97 -9.06 10.49
CA LYS A 5 42.46 -7.70 10.24
C LYS A 5 41.43 -7.63 9.10
N SER A 6 41.54 -8.48 8.08
CA SER A 6 40.57 -8.54 6.97
C SER A 6 39.21 -9.10 7.38
N SER A 7 39.13 -9.80 8.52
CA SER A 7 37.88 -10.35 9.06
C SER A 7 37.17 -9.40 10.02
N HIS A 8 37.82 -8.30 10.42
CA HIS A 8 37.24 -7.33 11.37
C HIS A 8 36.02 -6.61 10.83
N SER A 9 36.05 -6.17 9.56
CA SER A 9 34.90 -5.52 8.93
C SER A 9 33.72 -6.48 8.79
N ARG A 10 33.96 -7.72 8.31
CA ARG A 10 32.91 -8.76 8.22
C ARG A 10 32.32 -9.12 9.57
N LEU A 11 33.14 -9.27 10.62
CA LEU A 11 32.65 -9.53 11.98
C LEU A 11 31.85 -8.34 12.53
N ALA A 12 32.31 -7.11 12.29
CA ALA A 12 31.58 -5.91 12.69
C ALA A 12 30.23 -5.78 11.94
N ASP A 13 30.19 -6.10 10.64
CA ASP A 13 28.97 -6.09 9.84
C ASP A 13 27.98 -7.18 10.28
N VAL A 14 28.45 -8.40 10.55
CA VAL A 14 27.60 -9.48 11.09
C VAL A 14 27.04 -9.08 12.44
N VAL A 15 27.90 -8.63 13.37
CA VAL A 15 27.47 -8.20 14.72
C VAL A 15 26.51 -7.01 14.64
N ALA A 16 26.77 -6.04 13.77
CA ALA A 16 25.90 -4.87 13.62
C ALA A 16 24.59 -5.20 12.86
N THR A 17 24.51 -6.32 12.14
CA THR A 17 23.26 -6.84 11.54
C THR A 17 22.44 -7.55 12.60
N GLU A 18 23.07 -8.48 13.34
CA GLU A 18 22.42 -9.18 14.46
C GLU A 18 21.90 -8.18 15.51
N LEU A 19 22.72 -7.20 15.94
CA LEU A 19 22.30 -6.18 16.90
C LEU A 19 21.20 -5.24 16.37
N SER A 20 21.07 -5.08 15.06
CA SER A 20 19.99 -4.26 14.47
C SER A 20 18.63 -4.97 14.50
N GLN A 21 18.65 -6.31 14.56
CA GLN A 21 17.48 -7.16 14.67
C GLN A 21 17.22 -7.63 16.11
N TRP A 22 18.22 -7.45 16.99
CA TRP A 22 18.15 -7.86 18.38
C TRP A 22 17.08 -7.06 19.13
N ASP A 23 16.13 -7.79 19.72
CA ASP A 23 14.99 -7.27 20.48
C ASP A 23 15.34 -6.93 21.95
N GLY A 24 16.62 -7.09 22.32
CA GLY A 24 17.11 -6.88 23.67
C GLY A 24 16.87 -8.07 24.62
N SER A 25 16.28 -9.17 24.15
CA SER A 25 16.16 -10.39 24.95
C SER A 25 17.54 -11.03 25.14
N GLY A 26 17.93 -11.24 26.40
CA GLY A 26 19.16 -11.96 26.77
C GLY A 26 20.18 -11.23 27.66
N ALA A 27 20.01 -9.94 27.98
CA ALA A 27 20.92 -9.23 28.89
C ALA A 27 20.43 -9.26 30.35
N SER A 28 20.39 -10.43 31.00
CA SER A 28 20.03 -10.56 32.43
C SER A 28 21.14 -10.16 33.42
N ASN A 29 22.23 -9.51 32.96
CA ASN A 29 23.38 -9.15 33.82
C ASN A 29 23.77 -7.67 33.73
N ALA A 30 22.81 -6.74 33.72
CA ALA A 30 23.06 -5.33 34.00
C ALA A 30 22.28 -4.89 35.25
N VAL A 31 23.02 -4.36 36.22
CA VAL A 31 22.54 -3.89 37.52
C VAL A 31 21.34 -2.93 37.37
N GLY A 32 20.15 -3.38 37.78
CA GLY A 32 19.11 -2.54 38.39
C GLY A 32 18.31 -1.57 37.51
N GLY A 33 18.03 -1.87 36.24
CA GLY A 33 17.08 -1.09 35.43
C GLY A 33 15.98 -1.97 34.83
N ALA A 34 14.71 -1.61 34.98
CA ALA A 34 13.61 -2.25 34.26
C ALA A 34 13.85 -2.15 32.75
N SER A 35 13.67 -3.25 32.01
CA SER A 35 13.81 -3.23 30.55
C SER A 35 12.70 -2.36 29.94
N VAL A 36 13.09 -1.40 29.10
CA VAL A 36 12.16 -0.47 28.44
C VAL A 36 12.07 -0.84 26.95
N GLY A 37 10.85 -0.98 26.46
CA GLY A 37 10.55 -1.24 25.06
C GLY A 37 10.78 -0.02 24.16
N ARG A 38 10.78 -0.23 22.84
CA ARG A 38 10.98 0.84 21.86
C ARG A 38 9.70 1.11 21.07
N THR A 39 9.32 2.39 20.97
CA THR A 39 8.23 2.83 20.10
C THR A 39 8.77 3.71 18.96
N SER A 40 8.35 3.42 17.73
CA SER A 40 8.67 4.15 16.51
C SER A 40 7.42 4.80 15.91
N LEU A 41 7.55 6.00 15.36
CA LEU A 41 6.50 6.64 14.56
C LEU A 41 6.38 5.95 13.20
N CYS A 42 5.16 5.72 12.74
CA CYS A 42 4.86 5.25 11.39
C CYS A 42 4.00 6.28 10.68
N VAL A 43 4.32 6.59 9.43
CA VAL A 43 3.64 7.62 8.64
C VAL A 43 3.28 7.10 7.26
N ASN A 44 2.11 7.48 6.76
CA ASN A 44 1.71 7.29 5.38
C ASN A 44 1.28 8.62 4.75
N VAL A 45 1.54 8.79 3.45
CA VAL A 45 1.07 9.94 2.67
C VAL A 45 0.00 9.43 1.72
N ASN A 46 -1.26 9.68 2.03
CA ASN A 46 -2.39 9.26 1.21
C ASN A 46 -2.63 10.31 0.12
N SER A 47 -2.90 9.87 -1.11
CA SER A 47 -3.22 10.72 -2.27
C SER A 47 -4.72 11.04 -2.38
N PHE A 48 -5.59 10.12 -1.95
CA PHE A 48 -7.03 10.20 -2.14
C PHE A 48 -7.82 10.15 -0.80
N PRO A 49 -8.97 10.83 -0.64
CA PRO A 49 -9.66 11.75 -1.57
C PRO A 49 -8.99 13.13 -1.68
N SER A 50 -8.02 13.41 -0.82
CA SER A 50 -7.15 14.58 -0.89
C SER A 50 -5.82 14.24 -0.25
N PRO A 51 -4.68 14.75 -0.76
CA PRO A 51 -3.38 14.52 -0.18
C PRO A 51 -3.34 14.78 1.33
N ARG A 52 -3.05 13.75 2.13
CA ARG A 52 -2.92 13.90 3.60
C ARG A 52 -1.86 12.99 4.22
N LEU A 53 -1.28 13.47 5.31
CA LEU A 53 -0.39 12.70 6.17
C LEU A 53 -1.21 11.97 7.24
N GLU A 54 -1.06 10.66 7.33
CA GLU A 54 -1.61 9.83 8.40
C GLU A 54 -0.48 9.24 9.25
N SER A 55 -0.71 9.11 10.55
CA SER A 55 0.29 8.60 11.49
C SER A 55 -0.27 7.49 12.35
N THR A 56 0.58 6.51 12.65
CA THR A 56 0.38 5.48 13.66
C THR A 56 1.71 5.20 14.37
N VAL A 57 1.76 4.20 15.23
CA VAL A 57 2.96 3.82 15.98
C VAL A 57 3.20 2.33 15.93
N LEU A 58 4.47 1.96 16.08
CA LEU A 58 4.92 0.58 16.13
C LEU A 58 5.80 0.40 17.36
N ALA A 59 5.46 -0.54 18.22
CA ALA A 59 6.09 -0.72 19.50
C ALA A 59 6.64 -2.14 19.67
N THR A 60 7.77 -2.26 20.36
CA THR A 60 8.23 -3.53 20.94
C THR A 60 8.20 -3.41 22.45
N PHE A 61 7.89 -4.51 23.12
CA PHE A 61 7.85 -4.61 24.58
C PHE A 61 8.76 -5.77 25.02
N PRO A 62 9.61 -5.59 26.03
CA PRO A 62 10.47 -6.66 26.52
C PRO A 62 9.63 -7.80 27.10
N GLY A 63 9.94 -9.05 26.70
CA GLY A 63 9.29 -10.25 27.23
C GLY A 63 7.85 -10.47 26.77
N VAL A 64 7.33 -9.68 25.83
CA VAL A 64 5.96 -9.80 25.30
C VAL A 64 6.01 -10.26 23.85
N GLU A 65 5.48 -11.46 23.59
CA GLU A 65 5.37 -12.03 22.25
C GLU A 65 4.08 -11.61 21.53
N SER A 66 3.00 -11.39 22.27
CA SER A 66 1.71 -10.93 21.76
C SER A 66 0.95 -10.12 22.81
N ALA A 67 0.08 -9.23 22.34
CA ALA A 67 -0.88 -8.53 23.18
C ALA A 67 -2.14 -8.19 22.40
N ASP A 68 -3.27 -8.24 23.08
CA ASP A 68 -4.58 -7.89 22.50
C ASP A 68 -4.87 -6.39 22.64
N THR A 69 -4.25 -5.72 23.61
CA THR A 69 -4.49 -4.30 23.91
C THR A 69 -3.19 -3.52 24.15
N ILE A 70 -3.22 -2.24 23.81
CA ILE A 70 -2.18 -1.26 24.16
C ILE A 70 -2.85 -0.06 24.82
N LEU A 71 -2.29 0.38 25.94
CA LEU A 71 -2.64 1.61 26.65
C LEU A 71 -1.69 2.74 26.23
N ILE A 72 -2.25 3.85 25.75
CA ILE A 72 -1.51 5.05 25.36
C ILE A 72 -1.71 6.11 26.43
N GLU A 73 -0.64 6.52 27.12
CA GLU A 73 -0.71 7.59 28.11
C GLU A 73 -0.81 8.97 27.44
N GLY A 74 -1.84 9.74 27.80
CA GLY A 74 -2.01 11.13 27.36
C GLY A 74 -2.25 12.10 28.51
N THR A 75 -2.32 13.39 28.19
CA THR A 75 -2.41 14.48 29.18
C THR A 75 -3.67 14.41 30.04
N LYS A 76 -4.78 13.87 29.49
CA LYS A 76 -6.09 13.75 30.15
C LYS A 76 -6.40 12.32 30.63
N GLY A 77 -5.41 11.43 30.65
CA GLY A 77 -5.57 10.01 30.98
C GLY A 77 -5.12 9.09 29.84
N SER A 78 -5.26 7.78 30.07
CA SER A 78 -4.85 6.75 29.12
C SER A 78 -5.99 6.32 28.19
N VAL A 79 -5.65 6.00 26.95
CA VAL A 79 -6.59 5.43 25.95
C VAL A 79 -6.20 4.00 25.64
N GLU A 80 -7.15 3.08 25.76
CA GLU A 80 -6.99 1.68 25.42
C GLU A 80 -7.35 1.43 23.95
N MET A 81 -6.49 0.71 23.24
CA MET A 81 -6.67 0.37 21.81
C MET A 81 -6.35 -1.10 21.55
N GLU A 82 -7.03 -1.71 20.57
CA GLU A 82 -6.67 -3.05 20.11
C GLU A 82 -5.30 -3.04 19.46
N ALA A 83 -4.52 -4.06 19.79
CA ALA A 83 -3.21 -4.32 19.22
C ALA A 83 -3.30 -5.34 18.08
N ILE A 84 -2.52 -5.10 17.03
CA ILE A 84 -2.19 -6.10 16.02
C ILE A 84 -0.75 -6.51 16.25
N GLN A 85 -0.57 -7.81 16.43
CA GLN A 85 0.75 -8.43 16.38
C GLN A 85 1.27 -8.50 14.95
N LEU A 86 2.51 -8.07 14.76
CA LEU A 86 3.25 -8.14 13.51
C LEU A 86 4.48 -9.03 13.70
N MET A 87 5.14 -9.36 12.60
CA MET A 87 6.39 -10.12 12.61
C MET A 87 7.46 -9.44 13.49
N GLY A 88 8.23 -10.26 14.23
CA GLY A 88 9.36 -9.81 15.04
C GLY A 88 8.97 -9.12 16.35
N ASN A 89 7.95 -9.63 17.06
CA ASN A 89 7.47 -9.11 18.35
C ASN A 89 7.10 -7.61 18.31
N ARG A 90 6.67 -7.13 17.14
CA ARG A 90 6.22 -5.74 16.96
C ARG A 90 4.71 -5.67 17.07
N ILE A 91 4.25 -4.69 17.82
CA ILE A 91 2.84 -4.50 18.13
C ILE A 91 2.44 -3.10 17.66
N ARG A 92 1.31 -2.98 16.99
CA ARG A 92 0.74 -1.68 16.59
C ARG A 92 -0.73 -1.58 16.95
N PRO A 93 -1.28 -0.37 17.13
CA PRO A 93 -2.71 -0.18 17.20
C PRO A 93 -3.40 -0.60 15.89
N ARG A 94 -4.56 -1.27 15.99
CA ARG A 94 -5.34 -1.71 14.82
C ARG A 94 -5.84 -0.55 13.98
N GLN A 95 -6.39 0.45 14.63
CA GLN A 95 -6.84 1.69 14.01
C GLN A 95 -5.77 2.77 14.16
N PRO A 96 -5.66 3.74 13.22
CA PRO A 96 -4.77 4.88 13.38
C PRO A 96 -5.04 5.57 14.72
N VAL A 97 -3.96 5.84 15.45
CA VAL A 97 -4.09 6.46 16.76
C VAL A 97 -4.69 7.85 16.58
N PRO A 98 -5.79 8.21 17.27
CA PRO A 98 -6.34 9.57 17.24
C PRO A 98 -5.46 10.52 18.07
N VAL A 99 -4.14 10.38 18.01
CA VAL A 99 -3.19 11.29 18.68
C VAL A 99 -2.96 12.51 17.80
N ASP A 100 -2.88 13.66 18.44
CA ASP A 100 -2.43 14.87 17.76
C ASP A 100 -0.94 14.76 17.40
N LEU A 101 -0.64 14.66 16.10
CA LEU A 101 0.73 14.46 15.61
C LEU A 101 1.68 15.57 16.06
N SER A 102 1.19 16.81 16.21
CA SER A 102 2.03 17.92 16.70
C SER A 102 2.55 17.63 18.11
N SER A 103 1.66 17.15 19.00
CA SER A 103 2.02 16.73 20.36
C SER A 103 2.93 15.50 20.38
N LEU A 104 2.73 14.54 19.47
CA LEU A 104 3.55 13.34 19.36
C LEU A 104 4.99 13.62 18.95
N LEU A 105 5.22 14.60 18.07
CA LEU A 105 6.57 14.91 17.57
C LEU A 105 7.45 15.59 18.64
N VAL A 106 6.84 16.30 19.59
CA VAL A 106 7.56 17.07 20.63
C VAL A 106 7.43 16.50 22.04
N GLY A 107 6.45 15.62 22.27
CA GLY A 107 6.17 14.99 23.56
C GLY A 107 6.85 13.63 23.73
N LEU A 108 6.90 13.18 24.98
CA LEU A 108 7.34 11.83 25.33
C LEU A 108 6.10 10.93 25.31
N MET A 109 6.10 9.96 24.40
CA MET A 109 5.00 9.01 24.29
C MET A 109 5.34 7.73 25.03
N THR A 110 4.42 7.29 25.88
CA THR A 110 4.52 6.07 26.67
C THR A 110 3.36 5.15 26.33
N LEU A 111 3.71 3.92 25.95
CA LEU A 111 2.80 2.82 25.73
C LEU A 111 2.97 1.79 26.84
N ARG A 112 1.86 1.22 27.29
CA ARG A 112 1.85 0.12 28.26
C ARG A 112 1.00 -1.03 27.74
N ILE A 113 1.39 -2.22 28.13
CA ILE A 113 0.61 -3.45 28.02
C ILE A 113 0.50 -4.00 29.45
N PRO A 114 -0.69 -4.38 29.93
CA PRO A 114 -0.87 -4.89 31.29
C PRO A 114 0.07 -6.05 31.65
N GLU A 115 0.38 -6.91 30.67
CA GLU A 115 1.21 -8.10 30.80
C GLU A 115 2.73 -7.81 30.70
N ALA A 116 3.15 -6.60 30.29
CA ALA A 116 4.56 -6.28 30.07
C ALA A 116 5.30 -5.89 31.36
N GLU A 117 6.56 -6.30 31.49
CA GLU A 117 7.43 -5.92 32.62
C GLU A 117 7.75 -4.41 32.66
N GLY A 118 7.65 -3.73 31.50
CA GLY A 118 7.98 -2.32 31.38
C GLY A 118 7.30 -1.63 30.20
N PRO A 119 7.23 -0.29 30.21
CA PRO A 119 6.62 0.48 29.14
C PRO A 119 7.47 0.44 27.87
N SER A 120 6.83 0.73 26.74
CA SER A 120 7.50 1.08 25.49
C SER A 120 7.47 2.60 25.31
N ILE A 121 8.62 3.20 24.97
CA ILE A 121 8.77 4.67 24.95
C ILE A 121 9.24 5.14 23.58
N ARG A 122 8.67 6.25 23.12
CA ARG A 122 9.19 7.05 21.99
C ARG A 122 9.69 8.39 22.51
N LEU A 123 10.91 8.75 22.11
CA LEU A 123 11.53 10.03 22.44
C LEU A 123 11.36 11.04 21.30
N PRO A 124 11.12 12.33 21.59
CA PRO A 124 10.99 13.37 20.57
C PRO A 124 12.34 13.74 19.93
N ARG A 125 12.32 14.07 18.64
CA ARG A 125 13.50 14.44 17.82
C ARG A 125 13.21 15.67 16.98
N ARG A 126 14.22 16.47 16.64
CA ARG A 126 14.08 17.66 15.76
C ARG A 126 14.07 17.31 14.27
N ILE A 127 14.71 16.19 13.94
CA ILE A 127 14.67 15.53 12.63
C ILE A 127 14.20 14.11 12.88
N VAL A 128 13.06 13.74 12.31
CA VAL A 128 12.55 12.37 12.33
C VAL A 128 12.79 11.77 10.96
N THR A 129 13.69 10.79 10.91
CA THR A 129 14.01 9.99 9.72
C THR A 129 13.05 8.81 9.65
N LEU A 130 12.24 8.74 8.59
CA LEU A 130 11.25 7.69 8.40
C LEU A 130 11.63 6.89 7.15
N ARG A 131 12.05 5.63 7.31
CA ARG A 131 12.44 4.73 6.22
C ARG A 131 11.21 4.02 5.64
N ARG A 132 11.12 3.88 4.32
CA ARG A 132 10.06 3.06 3.69
C ARG A 132 10.19 1.60 4.15
N ASP A 133 9.13 1.07 4.75
CA ASP A 133 8.98 -0.36 5.05
C ASP A 133 8.06 -0.99 4.00
N GLN A 134 8.63 -1.82 3.13
CA GLN A 134 7.91 -2.42 2.01
C GLN A 134 6.82 -3.40 2.46
N LEU A 135 7.01 -4.07 3.61
CA LEU A 135 6.04 -5.04 4.11
C LEU A 135 4.83 -4.35 4.73
N LEU A 136 5.06 -3.26 5.46
CA LEU A 136 3.99 -2.52 6.13
C LEU A 136 3.31 -1.50 5.22
N GLY A 137 3.97 -1.05 4.14
CA GLY A 137 3.49 0.03 3.30
C GLY A 137 3.54 1.42 3.98
N TYR A 138 4.19 1.51 5.14
CA TYR A 138 4.39 2.75 5.91
C TYR A 138 5.85 3.21 5.81
N PHE A 139 6.10 4.48 6.11
CA PHE A 139 7.43 4.96 6.48
C PHE A 139 7.60 4.85 8.00
N VAL A 140 8.57 4.07 8.46
CA VAL A 140 8.82 3.75 9.87
C VAL A 140 10.04 4.50 10.37
N GLU A 141 9.94 5.09 11.56
CA GLU A 141 11.03 5.83 12.19
C GLU A 141 12.28 4.97 12.40
N SER A 142 13.38 5.42 11.81
CA SER A 142 14.73 4.88 11.98
C SER A 142 15.61 5.86 12.77
N ASP A 143 16.65 5.36 13.42
CA ASP A 143 17.57 6.23 14.17
C ASP A 143 18.54 7.00 13.27
N GLN A 144 18.88 6.38 12.14
CA GLN A 144 19.89 6.85 11.21
C GLN A 144 19.50 6.41 9.80
N VAL A 145 19.87 7.22 8.82
CA VAL A 145 19.70 6.90 7.40
C VAL A 145 20.75 5.87 6.95
N SER A 146 20.44 5.18 5.86
CA SER A 146 21.38 4.32 5.12
C SER A 146 21.43 4.78 3.67
N LEU A 147 22.56 4.56 2.99
CA LEU A 147 22.70 4.93 1.58
C LEU A 147 21.74 4.10 0.70
N GLY A 148 21.19 4.73 -0.33
CA GLY A 148 20.35 4.08 -1.34
C GLY A 148 18.98 3.60 -0.87
N GLU A 149 18.50 4.00 0.32
CA GLU A 149 17.16 3.69 0.82
C GLU A 149 16.23 4.91 0.75
N ASP A 150 14.92 4.66 0.70
CA ASP A 150 13.90 5.70 0.56
C ASP A 150 13.43 6.23 1.92
N TYR A 151 13.47 7.55 2.07
CA TYR A 151 13.11 8.24 3.32
C TYR A 151 12.08 9.34 3.11
N LEU A 152 11.23 9.51 4.12
CA LEU A 152 10.58 10.77 4.44
C LEU A 152 11.31 11.41 5.63
N LEU A 153 11.49 12.74 5.59
CA LEU A 153 12.00 13.47 6.75
C LEU A 153 10.94 14.44 7.26
N LEU A 154 10.62 14.36 8.55
CA LEU A 154 9.93 15.43 9.25
C LEU A 154 10.98 16.28 9.96
N VAL A 155 11.10 17.53 9.52
CA VAL A 155 12.10 18.48 10.03
C VAL A 155 11.39 19.64 10.68
N ARG A 156 11.75 19.95 11.91
CA ARG A 156 11.21 21.12 12.60
C ARG A 156 11.64 22.41 11.91
N ASN A 157 10.68 23.28 11.62
CA ASN A 157 10.88 24.55 10.93
C ASN A 157 11.38 25.65 11.89
N ASP A 158 12.55 25.43 12.49
CA ASP A 158 13.16 26.39 13.42
C ASP A 158 14.53 26.87 12.91
N ARG A 159 14.75 28.20 12.96
CA ARG A 159 16.04 28.85 12.67
C ARG A 159 16.58 28.39 11.30
N SER A 160 17.86 28.01 11.24
CA SER A 160 18.56 27.55 10.03
C SER A 160 18.56 26.02 9.86
N LEU A 161 17.72 25.27 10.59
CA LEU A 161 17.72 23.80 10.48
C LEU A 161 17.25 23.32 9.09
N PRO A 162 16.14 23.83 8.51
CA PRO A 162 15.73 23.46 7.15
C PRO A 162 16.79 23.77 6.09
N GLU A 163 17.43 24.95 6.17
CA GLU A 163 18.50 25.37 5.25
C GLU A 163 19.67 24.40 5.28
N LYS A 164 20.09 23.97 6.49
CA LYS A 164 21.16 22.99 6.67
C LYS A 164 20.80 21.60 6.13
N VAL A 165 19.54 21.17 6.29
CA VAL A 165 19.06 19.90 5.74
C VAL A 165 19.04 19.98 4.21
N SER A 166 18.47 21.03 3.63
CA SER A 166 18.44 21.23 2.18
C SER A 166 19.85 21.24 1.59
N ALA A 167 20.78 21.99 2.17
CA ALA A 167 22.18 22.02 1.70
C ALA A 167 22.86 20.64 1.77
N LEU A 168 22.56 19.82 2.78
CA LEU A 168 23.06 18.45 2.84
C LEU A 168 22.45 17.59 1.73
N LEU A 169 21.14 17.70 1.49
CA LEU A 169 20.45 16.93 0.46
C LEU A 169 20.87 17.33 -0.96
N GLU A 170 21.13 18.62 -1.22
CA GLU A 170 21.64 19.08 -2.52
C GLU A 170 22.99 18.44 -2.88
N ASN A 171 23.86 18.24 -1.89
CA ASN A 171 25.21 17.70 -2.11
C ASN A 171 25.27 16.16 -2.08
N HIS A 172 24.32 15.50 -1.39
CA HIS A 172 24.45 14.07 -1.07
C HIS A 172 23.24 13.22 -1.44
N ALA A 173 22.08 13.81 -1.74
CA ALA A 173 20.87 13.06 -2.09
C ALA A 173 20.64 12.98 -3.60
N ARG A 174 19.87 11.97 -4.01
CA ARG A 174 19.31 11.86 -5.36
C ARG A 174 18.44 13.10 -5.63
N PRO A 175 18.62 13.79 -6.77
CA PRO A 175 17.74 14.89 -7.15
C PRO A 175 16.28 14.47 -7.27
N GLY A 176 15.36 15.41 -7.07
CA GLY A 176 13.90 15.16 -7.12
C GLY A 176 13.21 15.11 -5.76
N TRP A 177 13.96 15.27 -4.66
CA TRP A 177 13.38 15.52 -3.35
C TRP A 177 12.65 16.86 -3.30
N LYS A 178 11.59 16.95 -2.49
CA LYS A 178 10.77 18.17 -2.34
C LYS A 178 10.51 18.45 -0.88
N ALA A 179 10.71 19.70 -0.45
CA ALA A 179 10.24 20.19 0.84
C ALA A 179 8.80 20.70 0.70
N ILE A 180 7.88 20.12 1.46
CA ILE A 180 6.46 20.46 1.49
C ILE A 180 6.13 21.03 2.87
N ASP A 181 5.60 22.25 2.86
CA ASP A 181 5.10 22.96 4.02
C ASP A 181 3.63 22.55 4.33
N HIS A 182 2.99 23.17 5.32
CA HIS A 182 1.60 23.02 5.83
C HIS A 182 0.47 22.90 4.77
N LYS A 183 0.76 23.02 3.48
CA LYS A 183 -0.15 22.76 2.36
C LYS A 183 -0.64 21.31 2.32
N LEU A 184 0.14 20.34 2.81
CA LEU A 184 -0.31 18.95 2.93
C LEU A 184 -1.08 18.76 4.25
N ARG A 185 -2.36 18.39 4.15
CA ARG A 185 -3.21 18.17 5.32
C ARG A 185 -2.60 17.11 6.24
N GLY A 186 -2.42 17.41 7.52
CA GLY A 186 -1.85 16.47 8.50
C GLY A 186 -0.37 16.69 8.80
N VAL A 187 0.35 17.50 8.03
CA VAL A 187 1.65 18.03 8.47
C VAL A 187 1.41 19.07 9.57
N PRO A 188 2.01 18.95 10.77
CA PRO A 188 1.80 19.92 11.84
C PRO A 188 2.42 21.29 11.57
N ASP A 189 1.84 22.34 12.14
CA ASP A 189 2.43 23.69 12.11
C ASP A 189 3.83 23.68 12.72
N GLY A 190 4.76 24.43 12.11
CA GLY A 190 6.17 24.46 12.54
C GLY A 190 6.99 23.23 12.11
N TRP A 191 6.49 22.40 11.20
CA TRP A 191 7.21 21.26 10.62
C TRP A 191 7.19 21.29 9.08
N LEU A 192 8.27 20.83 8.48
CA LEU A 192 8.42 20.63 7.04
C LEU A 192 8.57 19.14 6.75
N LEU A 193 7.85 18.66 5.73
CA LEU A 193 7.98 17.29 5.23
C LEU A 193 8.86 17.28 3.98
N TYR A 194 10.00 16.58 4.04
CA TYR A 194 10.81 16.30 2.86
C TYR A 194 10.41 14.94 2.29
N ARG A 195 10.03 14.92 1.00
CA ARG A 195 9.66 13.70 0.25
C ARG A 195 10.74 13.33 -0.75
N ASN A 196 10.76 12.05 -1.14
CA ASN A 196 11.66 11.46 -2.13
C ASN A 196 13.14 11.64 -1.76
N VAL A 197 13.46 11.49 -0.47
CA VAL A 197 14.83 11.64 0.02
C VAL A 197 15.54 10.29 -0.06
N GLN A 198 16.63 10.23 -0.82
CA GLN A 198 17.52 9.07 -0.92
C GLN A 198 18.96 9.57 -0.93
N LEU A 199 19.76 9.20 0.08
CA LEU A 199 21.17 9.59 0.13
C LEU A 199 22.02 8.66 -0.71
N LEU A 200 22.83 9.23 -1.60
CA LEU A 200 23.74 8.53 -2.49
C LEU A 200 25.20 8.63 -2.05
N SER A 201 25.53 9.55 -1.15
CA SER A 201 26.86 9.63 -0.54
C SER A 201 26.78 10.10 0.91
N ALA A 202 27.87 9.87 1.65
CA ALA A 202 27.96 10.29 3.05
C ALA A 202 28.64 11.67 3.18
N PRO A 203 28.15 12.59 4.02
CA PRO A 203 28.95 13.73 4.44
C PRO A 203 30.13 13.28 5.32
N ALA A 204 31.32 13.85 5.12
CA ALA A 204 32.52 13.49 5.89
C ALA A 204 32.39 13.80 7.40
N THR A 205 31.63 14.84 7.74
CA THR A 205 31.19 15.14 9.11
C THR A 205 29.78 15.73 9.08
N PRO A 206 28.96 15.53 10.13
CA PRO A 206 27.58 16.03 10.15
C PRO A 206 27.48 17.56 10.13
N GLY A 207 28.55 18.32 10.37
CA GLY A 207 28.54 19.79 10.49
C GLY A 207 27.77 20.35 11.70
N HIS A 208 26.75 19.64 12.20
CA HIS A 208 25.90 19.98 13.34
C HIS A 208 25.34 18.72 14.02
N SER A 209 25.14 18.73 15.35
CA SER A 209 24.65 17.54 16.09
C SER A 209 23.28 17.05 15.63
N ASP A 210 22.39 17.97 15.24
CA ASP A 210 21.06 17.62 14.74
C ASP A 210 21.09 16.86 13.40
N LEU A 211 22.17 16.98 12.60
CA LEU A 211 22.31 16.29 11.31
C LEU A 211 22.90 14.88 11.45
N THR A 212 23.27 14.45 12.66
CA THR A 212 23.81 13.10 12.90
C THR A 212 22.91 11.97 12.37
N PRO A 213 21.56 12.02 12.49
CA PRO A 213 20.68 11.02 11.89
C PRO A 213 20.80 10.93 10.35
N LEU A 214 21.26 12.00 9.68
CA LEU A 214 21.43 12.07 8.23
C LEU A 214 22.84 11.66 7.76
N VAL A 215 23.74 11.31 8.67
CA VAL A 215 25.04 10.72 8.31
C VAL A 215 24.81 9.22 8.16
N PRO A 216 24.97 8.62 6.98
CA PRO A 216 24.63 7.23 6.77
C PRO A 216 25.66 6.28 7.39
N LEU A 217 25.20 5.09 7.80
CA LEU A 217 26.09 3.96 8.08
C LEU A 217 26.51 3.33 6.75
N ILE A 218 27.80 3.41 6.41
CA ILE A 218 28.34 2.82 5.17
C ILE A 218 28.55 1.32 5.41
N ARG A 219 27.96 0.50 4.54
CA ARG A 219 28.23 -0.94 4.47
C ARG A 219 28.33 -1.34 3.00
N THR A 220 29.20 -2.30 2.70
CA THR A 220 29.23 -2.89 1.35
C THR A 220 27.96 -3.70 1.13
N LYS A 221 27.15 -3.28 0.16
CA LYS A 221 25.82 -3.82 -0.09
C LYS A 221 25.48 -3.74 -1.58
N LEU A 222 25.19 -4.89 -2.17
CA LEU A 222 24.49 -5.02 -3.44
C LEU A 222 23.00 -5.21 -3.14
N THR A 223 22.15 -4.44 -3.81
CA THR A 223 20.68 -4.55 -3.73
C THR A 223 20.05 -4.35 -5.09
N ILE A 224 18.91 -5.00 -5.30
CA ILE A 224 18.03 -4.78 -6.44
C ILE A 224 16.73 -4.23 -5.86
N ASP A 225 16.40 -2.98 -6.18
CA ASP A 225 15.30 -2.29 -5.52
C ASP A 225 14.60 -1.28 -6.44
N GLY A 226 13.39 -0.88 -6.07
CA GLY A 226 12.46 -0.24 -6.98
C GLY A 226 11.80 -1.25 -7.94
N GLY A 227 11.27 -0.73 -9.04
CA GLY A 227 10.47 -1.49 -10.00
C GLY A 227 9.12 -1.95 -9.43
N PHE A 228 8.38 -2.72 -10.24
CA PHE A 228 7.15 -3.39 -9.80
C PHE A 228 7.43 -4.87 -9.52
N ARG A 229 7.14 -5.35 -8.31
CA ARG A 229 7.40 -6.73 -7.90
C ARG A 229 6.14 -7.57 -7.98
N PHE A 230 6.28 -8.77 -8.55
CA PHE A 230 5.23 -9.76 -8.52
C PHE A 230 5.22 -10.51 -7.18
N PRO A 231 4.03 -10.92 -6.69
CA PRO A 231 3.91 -11.66 -5.43
C PRO A 231 4.51 -13.07 -5.57
N GLY A 232 5.04 -13.60 -4.47
CA GLY A 232 5.57 -14.97 -4.43
C GLY A 232 6.78 -15.12 -3.51
N ARG A 233 7.19 -16.37 -3.29
CA ARG A 233 8.40 -16.69 -2.50
C ARG A 233 9.69 -16.31 -3.24
N VAL A 234 9.65 -16.43 -4.56
CA VAL A 234 10.77 -16.08 -5.44
C VAL A 234 10.52 -14.68 -5.96
N THR A 235 11.44 -13.76 -5.67
CA THR A 235 11.31 -12.38 -6.14
C THR A 235 11.42 -12.32 -7.66
N ARG A 236 10.42 -11.67 -8.26
CA ARG A 236 10.30 -11.42 -9.70
C ARG A 236 9.84 -9.97 -9.87
N TRP A 237 10.28 -9.34 -10.93
CA TRP A 237 9.90 -7.97 -11.27
C TRP A 237 9.25 -7.93 -12.65
N SER A 238 8.38 -6.94 -12.84
CA SER A 238 7.83 -6.62 -14.15
C SER A 238 8.94 -6.15 -15.09
N THR A 239 8.93 -6.65 -16.32
CA THR A 239 9.78 -6.16 -17.40
C THR A 239 9.38 -4.74 -17.85
N ALA A 240 8.10 -4.36 -17.68
CA ALA A 240 7.62 -3.02 -18.02
C ALA A 240 8.11 -1.94 -17.04
N VAL A 241 8.31 -2.33 -15.78
CA VAL A 241 8.82 -1.45 -14.72
C VAL A 241 9.92 -2.18 -13.95
N PRO A 242 11.12 -2.36 -14.56
CA PRO A 242 12.20 -3.11 -13.95
C PRO A 242 12.82 -2.36 -12.76
N PRO A 243 13.50 -3.07 -11.85
CA PRO A 243 14.15 -2.45 -10.71
C PRO A 243 15.45 -1.76 -11.10
N GLU A 244 16.07 -1.09 -10.14
CA GLU A 244 17.41 -0.53 -10.25
C GLU A 244 18.41 -1.44 -9.51
N ILE A 245 19.62 -1.60 -10.05
CA ILE A 245 20.72 -2.20 -9.30
C ILE A 245 21.42 -1.10 -8.52
N ARG A 246 21.54 -1.30 -7.21
CA ARG A 246 22.23 -0.38 -6.30
C ARG A 246 23.38 -1.13 -5.65
N ALA A 247 24.60 -0.71 -5.94
CA ALA A 247 25.80 -1.22 -5.31
C ALA A 247 26.50 -0.12 -4.52
N LEU A 248 26.78 -0.44 -3.27
CA LEU A 248 27.49 0.39 -2.32
C LEU A 248 28.71 -0.40 -1.84
N ALA A 249 29.86 0.23 -1.77
CA ALA A 249 31.08 -0.41 -1.29
C ALA A 249 31.93 0.58 -0.50
N ASP A 250 32.56 0.10 0.58
CA ASP A 250 33.51 0.87 1.39
C ASP A 250 34.92 0.93 0.74
N ILE A 251 34.99 0.65 -0.56
CA ILE A 251 36.22 0.64 -1.36
C ILE A 251 36.05 1.61 -2.52
N GLU A 252 37.12 2.31 -2.86
CA GLU A 252 37.09 3.33 -3.90
C GLU A 252 36.78 2.71 -5.27
N HIS A 253 37.32 1.52 -5.58
CA HIS A 253 37.15 0.90 -6.90
C HIS A 253 36.46 -0.47 -6.83
N PHE A 254 35.29 -0.60 -7.47
CA PHE A 254 34.59 -1.87 -7.63
C PHE A 254 33.84 -1.94 -8.96
N SER A 255 33.46 -3.15 -9.38
CA SER A 255 32.64 -3.36 -10.58
C SER A 255 31.38 -4.18 -10.28
N VAL A 256 30.33 -3.94 -11.06
CA VAL A 256 29.11 -4.75 -11.06
C VAL A 256 28.93 -5.32 -12.45
N ALA A 257 28.75 -6.64 -12.54
CA ALA A 257 28.45 -7.34 -13.79
C ALA A 257 27.04 -7.91 -13.75
N LEU A 258 26.32 -7.81 -14.86
CA LEU A 258 25.04 -8.47 -15.10
C LEU A 258 25.21 -9.47 -16.24
N THR A 259 24.80 -10.72 -16.00
CA THR A 259 24.87 -11.81 -16.98
C THR A 259 23.54 -12.54 -17.06
N SER A 260 23.01 -12.77 -18.27
CA SER A 260 21.82 -13.61 -18.47
C SER A 260 22.14 -15.09 -18.23
N LYS A 261 21.28 -15.77 -17.49
CA LYS A 261 21.26 -17.24 -17.39
C LYS A 261 20.25 -17.85 -18.36
N TRP A 262 19.13 -17.14 -18.58
CA TRP A 262 18.09 -17.51 -19.52
C TRP A 262 17.35 -16.23 -19.95
N THR A 263 16.96 -16.13 -21.22
CA THR A 263 16.06 -15.08 -21.72
C THR A 263 15.03 -15.69 -22.65
N LEU A 264 13.85 -15.06 -22.74
CA LEU A 264 12.76 -15.52 -23.60
C LEU A 264 13.11 -15.46 -25.10
N ASP A 265 14.01 -14.55 -25.49
CA ASP A 265 14.45 -14.37 -26.87
C ASP A 265 15.78 -15.10 -27.20
N ASP A 266 16.28 -15.92 -26.28
CA ASP A 266 17.55 -16.65 -26.35
C ASP A 266 18.80 -15.79 -26.63
N LYS A 267 18.74 -14.47 -26.40
CA LYS A 267 19.89 -13.57 -26.53
C LYS A 267 20.67 -13.44 -25.23
N ALA A 268 21.91 -13.91 -25.25
CA ALA A 268 22.83 -13.72 -24.14
C ALA A 268 23.15 -12.23 -23.93
N VAL A 269 23.07 -11.79 -22.67
CA VAL A 269 23.39 -10.44 -22.23
C VAL A 269 24.52 -10.51 -21.21
N GLU A 270 25.61 -9.78 -21.46
CA GLU A 270 26.68 -9.57 -20.49
C GLU A 270 27.08 -8.10 -20.50
N VAL A 271 26.90 -7.41 -19.38
CA VAL A 271 27.21 -5.98 -19.22
C VAL A 271 27.92 -5.78 -17.89
N ALA A 272 28.93 -4.90 -17.86
CA ALA A 272 29.63 -4.55 -16.63
C ALA A 272 29.76 -3.03 -16.48
N TRP A 273 29.67 -2.57 -15.25
CA TRP A 273 29.83 -1.20 -14.83
C TRP A 273 30.91 -1.11 -13.76
N VAL A 274 31.58 0.03 -13.66
CA VAL A 274 32.65 0.29 -12.70
C VAL A 274 32.31 1.57 -11.94
N SER A 275 32.66 1.61 -10.66
CA SER A 275 32.58 2.84 -9.86
C SER A 275 33.88 3.08 -9.11
N ASP A 276 34.30 4.35 -9.14
CA ASP A 276 35.46 4.91 -8.43
C ASP A 276 35.05 5.72 -7.19
N THR A 277 33.77 5.65 -6.80
CA THR A 277 33.18 6.59 -5.82
C THR A 277 32.50 5.91 -4.64
N GLY A 278 32.60 4.58 -4.55
CA GLY A 278 31.94 3.77 -3.51
C GLY A 278 30.44 3.56 -3.73
N VAL A 279 29.83 4.18 -4.75
CA VAL A 279 28.40 4.01 -5.09
C VAL A 279 28.22 3.81 -6.59
N LEU A 280 27.34 2.89 -6.98
CA LEU A 280 26.91 2.64 -8.35
C LEU A 280 25.40 2.40 -8.38
N LEU A 281 24.70 3.14 -9.24
CA LEU A 281 23.29 2.94 -9.53
C LEU A 281 23.15 2.61 -11.02
N VAL A 282 22.43 1.55 -11.34
CA VAL A 282 22.18 1.13 -12.72
C VAL A 282 20.68 1.07 -12.96
N ASP A 283 20.20 1.97 -13.81
CA ASP A 283 18.82 1.95 -14.30
C ASP A 283 18.66 0.83 -15.35
N LEU A 284 17.96 -0.24 -14.98
CA LEU A 284 17.71 -1.36 -15.87
C LEU A 284 16.67 -1.05 -16.95
N ASN A 285 15.83 -0.03 -16.75
CA ASN A 285 14.84 0.36 -17.75
C ASN A 285 15.52 0.86 -19.04
N ALA A 286 16.65 1.57 -18.90
CA ALA A 286 17.46 2.05 -20.01
C ALA A 286 18.05 0.91 -20.88
N LEU A 287 18.25 -0.28 -20.28
CA LEU A 287 18.82 -1.44 -20.99
C LEU A 287 17.79 -2.20 -21.82
N ARG A 288 16.49 -2.01 -21.57
CA ARG A 288 15.38 -2.74 -22.22
C ARG A 288 15.63 -4.25 -22.25
N LEU A 289 16.01 -4.80 -21.10
CA LEU A 289 16.26 -6.23 -20.94
C LEU A 289 14.99 -7.03 -21.29
N ALA A 290 15.18 -8.15 -21.97
CA ALA A 290 14.09 -9.10 -22.24
C ALA A 290 13.61 -9.78 -20.95
N GLU A 291 12.50 -10.51 -21.06
CA GLU A 291 12.07 -11.41 -19.98
C GLU A 291 13.11 -12.50 -19.79
N GLY A 292 13.47 -12.79 -18.54
CA GLY A 292 14.62 -13.65 -18.30
C GLY A 292 15.08 -13.75 -16.86
N ASP A 293 16.05 -14.63 -16.65
CA ASP A 293 16.78 -14.80 -15.41
C ASP A 293 18.20 -14.28 -15.59
N TYR A 294 18.59 -13.35 -14.73
CA TYR A 294 19.87 -12.68 -14.75
C TYR A 294 20.57 -12.83 -13.41
N GLU A 295 21.89 -12.78 -13.44
CA GLU A 295 22.77 -12.78 -12.27
C GLU A 295 23.51 -11.45 -12.22
N VAL A 296 23.48 -10.81 -11.06
CA VAL A 296 24.17 -9.56 -10.77
C VAL A 296 25.30 -9.84 -9.78
N LEU A 297 26.53 -9.53 -10.16
CA LEU A 297 27.75 -9.80 -9.40
C LEU A 297 28.45 -8.51 -9.03
N LEU A 298 28.65 -8.26 -7.75
CA LEU A 298 29.54 -7.22 -7.23
C LEU A 298 30.95 -7.79 -7.10
N LYS A 299 31.92 -7.20 -7.78
CA LYS A 299 33.33 -7.62 -7.80
C LYS A 299 34.26 -6.50 -7.33
N SER A 300 35.34 -6.88 -6.65
CA SER A 300 36.45 -5.98 -6.29
C SER A 300 37.77 -6.67 -6.59
N GLY A 301 38.64 -6.00 -7.35
CA GLY A 301 39.92 -6.60 -7.76
C GLY A 301 39.76 -7.96 -8.45
N GLY A 302 38.69 -8.14 -9.23
CA GLY A 302 38.35 -9.39 -9.91
C GLY A 302 37.71 -10.48 -9.04
N THR A 303 37.64 -10.29 -7.72
CA THR A 303 37.02 -11.25 -6.79
C THR A 303 35.55 -10.91 -6.56
N GLU A 304 34.66 -11.92 -6.60
CA GLU A 304 33.25 -11.77 -6.25
C GLU A 304 33.07 -11.50 -4.75
N ILE A 305 32.37 -10.41 -4.42
CA ILE A 305 32.01 -10.05 -3.06
C ILE A 305 30.59 -10.52 -2.75
N GLN A 306 29.64 -10.22 -3.64
CA GLN A 306 28.21 -10.53 -3.48
C GLN A 306 27.59 -10.84 -4.84
N SER A 307 26.60 -11.72 -4.83
CA SER A 307 25.78 -12.08 -5.99
C SER A 307 24.29 -12.00 -5.65
N MET A 308 23.49 -11.61 -6.63
CA MET A 308 22.03 -11.56 -6.55
C MET A 308 21.40 -12.04 -7.86
N HIS A 309 20.20 -12.61 -7.76
CA HIS A 309 19.40 -12.98 -8.93
C HIS A 309 18.36 -11.91 -9.24
N LEU A 310 18.27 -11.54 -10.50
CA LEU A 310 17.23 -10.69 -11.07
C LEU A 310 16.35 -11.56 -11.97
N ARG A 311 15.04 -11.52 -11.79
CA ARG A 311 14.08 -12.23 -12.65
C ARG A 311 13.07 -11.23 -13.20
N LEU A 312 13.07 -11.05 -14.51
CA LEU A 312 12.14 -10.19 -15.22
C LEU A 312 11.03 -11.04 -15.85
N ARG A 313 9.78 -10.67 -15.63
CA ARG A 313 8.57 -11.39 -16.07
C ARG A 313 7.49 -10.39 -16.51
N SER A 314 6.51 -10.89 -17.24
CA SER A 314 5.26 -10.19 -17.56
C SER A 314 4.09 -11.19 -17.58
N GLY A 315 2.90 -10.73 -17.96
CA GLY A 315 1.78 -11.61 -18.27
C GLY A 315 2.08 -12.61 -19.41
N ALA A 316 3.07 -12.35 -20.27
CA ALA A 316 3.47 -13.24 -21.36
C ALA A 316 4.32 -14.44 -20.88
N THR A 317 4.81 -14.42 -19.64
CA THR A 317 5.50 -15.54 -18.99
C THR A 317 4.72 -16.01 -17.77
N PRO A 318 3.53 -16.63 -17.94
CA PRO A 318 2.67 -17.02 -16.81
C PRO A 318 3.40 -17.97 -15.84
N ASP A 319 3.16 -17.81 -14.55
CA ASP A 319 3.59 -18.79 -13.55
C ASP A 319 2.68 -20.01 -13.62
N ASN A 320 3.03 -20.97 -14.47
CA ASN A 320 2.26 -22.19 -14.70
C ASN A 320 1.89 -22.93 -13.39
N ALA A 321 2.77 -22.91 -12.38
CA ALA A 321 2.49 -23.54 -11.10
C ALA A 321 1.51 -22.73 -10.23
N ALA A 322 1.43 -21.40 -10.41
CA ALA A 322 0.40 -20.59 -9.80
C ALA A 322 -0.94 -20.79 -10.52
N TRP A 323 -0.96 -20.75 -11.85
CA TRP A 323 -2.15 -21.00 -12.67
C TRP A 323 -2.78 -22.37 -12.40
N GLN A 324 -1.99 -23.45 -12.31
CA GLN A 324 -2.49 -24.79 -11.97
C GLN A 324 -3.09 -24.90 -10.55
N ARG A 325 -2.76 -23.98 -9.65
CA ARG A 325 -3.28 -23.93 -8.27
C ARG A 325 -4.37 -22.87 -8.09
N ALA A 326 -4.57 -22.01 -9.09
CA ALA A 326 -5.61 -21.01 -9.04
C ALA A 326 -6.96 -21.73 -9.12
N PRO A 327 -7.93 -21.38 -8.26
CA PRO A 327 -9.29 -21.91 -8.39
C PRO A 327 -9.92 -21.36 -9.66
N ARG A 328 -10.81 -22.13 -10.29
CA ARG A 328 -11.70 -21.61 -11.34
C ARG A 328 -12.89 -20.91 -10.68
N LEU A 329 -12.86 -19.59 -10.63
CA LEU A 329 -13.89 -18.73 -10.04
C LEU A 329 -14.89 -18.28 -11.11
N SER A 330 -16.16 -18.57 -10.88
CA SER A 330 -17.27 -18.01 -11.68
C SER A 330 -18.53 -17.83 -10.83
N HIS A 331 -19.58 -17.25 -11.40
CA HIS A 331 -20.82 -16.95 -10.70
C HIS A 331 -21.93 -17.93 -11.10
N ASP A 332 -22.49 -18.65 -10.11
CA ASP A 332 -23.67 -19.49 -10.26
C ASP A 332 -24.91 -18.77 -9.73
N LEU A 333 -25.69 -18.17 -10.64
CA LEU A 333 -26.86 -17.38 -10.27
C LEU A 333 -28.10 -18.23 -9.94
N ALA A 334 -27.98 -19.56 -9.87
CA ALA A 334 -28.96 -20.39 -9.17
C ALA A 334 -28.98 -20.07 -7.66
N GLN A 335 -27.87 -19.57 -7.12
CA GLN A 335 -27.77 -19.04 -5.75
C GLN A 335 -27.74 -17.50 -5.79
N PRO A 336 -28.76 -16.79 -5.26
CA PRO A 336 -28.82 -15.33 -5.36
C PRO A 336 -27.60 -14.60 -4.79
N ILE A 337 -27.00 -15.14 -3.73
CA ILE A 337 -25.82 -14.56 -3.07
C ILE A 337 -24.60 -14.49 -3.98
N ASP A 338 -24.51 -15.40 -4.95
CA ASP A 338 -23.37 -15.49 -5.85
C ASP A 338 -23.38 -14.33 -6.87
N ALA A 339 -24.44 -13.52 -6.98
CA ALA A 339 -24.37 -12.22 -7.68
C ALA A 339 -23.35 -11.24 -7.05
N LEU A 340 -22.88 -11.52 -5.82
CA LEU A 340 -21.94 -10.71 -5.06
C LEU A 340 -20.58 -11.39 -4.85
N THR A 341 -20.43 -12.67 -5.20
CA THR A 341 -19.20 -13.42 -4.99
C THR A 341 -19.10 -14.55 -6.01
N ALA A 342 -17.92 -14.71 -6.60
CA ALA A 342 -17.63 -15.90 -7.39
C ALA A 342 -17.35 -17.09 -6.46
N ARG A 343 -17.47 -18.31 -7.00
CA ARG A 343 -17.23 -19.59 -6.31
C ARG A 343 -16.27 -20.46 -7.09
N ASP A 344 -15.57 -21.33 -6.37
CA ASP A 344 -14.67 -22.31 -6.96
C ASP A 344 -15.45 -23.47 -7.59
N HIS A 345 -15.37 -23.57 -8.91
CA HIS A 345 -16.03 -24.59 -9.71
C HIS A 345 -15.06 -25.64 -10.28
N SER A 346 -13.84 -25.74 -9.74
CA SER A 346 -12.81 -26.65 -10.26
C SER A 346 -13.20 -28.15 -10.21
N GLU A 347 -14.18 -28.53 -9.38
CA GLU A 347 -14.60 -29.93 -9.16
C GLU A 347 -16.03 -30.25 -9.63
N ALA A 348 -16.78 -29.29 -10.19
CA ALA A 348 -18.17 -29.48 -10.58
C ALA A 348 -18.43 -29.04 -12.03
N GLU A 349 -19.16 -29.85 -12.80
CA GLU A 349 -19.82 -29.41 -14.03
C GLU A 349 -20.94 -28.45 -13.61
N VAL A 350 -20.66 -27.14 -13.69
CA VAL A 350 -21.65 -26.10 -13.42
C VAL A 350 -21.98 -25.42 -14.73
N ASP A 351 -23.28 -25.31 -15.04
CA ASP A 351 -23.77 -24.40 -16.06
C ASP A 351 -23.51 -22.97 -15.56
N TRP A 352 -22.34 -22.42 -15.89
CA TRP A 352 -21.91 -21.10 -15.44
C TRP A 352 -22.96 -20.05 -15.84
N ALA A 353 -23.47 -19.27 -14.89
CA ALA A 353 -24.35 -18.18 -15.25
C ALA A 353 -23.53 -17.00 -15.80
N VAL A 354 -22.41 -16.65 -15.16
CA VAL A 354 -21.54 -15.53 -15.54
C VAL A 354 -20.06 -15.83 -15.24
N ASP A 355 -19.18 -15.50 -16.19
CA ASP A 355 -17.72 -15.61 -16.08
C ASP A 355 -17.04 -14.45 -16.83
N GLY A 356 -16.44 -13.53 -16.08
CA GLY A 356 -15.99 -12.25 -16.61
C GLY A 356 -17.17 -11.46 -17.20
N ALA A 357 -17.07 -11.15 -18.49
CA ALA A 357 -18.11 -10.47 -19.26
C ALA A 357 -19.03 -11.45 -20.00
N TRP A 358 -18.67 -12.74 -20.03
CA TRP A 358 -19.48 -13.77 -20.65
C TRP A 358 -20.61 -14.20 -19.71
N ALA A 359 -21.78 -14.45 -20.29
CA ALA A 359 -22.98 -14.82 -19.56
C ALA A 359 -23.78 -15.84 -20.37
N THR A 360 -24.39 -16.82 -19.72
CA THR A 360 -25.19 -17.82 -20.41
C THR A 360 -26.40 -17.18 -21.09
N PRO A 361 -26.64 -17.43 -22.39
CA PRO A 361 -27.77 -16.83 -23.11
C PRO A 361 -29.11 -17.23 -22.51
N ILE A 362 -29.98 -16.23 -22.21
CA ILE A 362 -31.36 -16.45 -21.80
C ILE A 362 -32.32 -15.70 -22.73
N SER A 363 -33.33 -16.41 -23.23
CA SER A 363 -34.34 -15.90 -24.17
C SER A 363 -35.48 -15.11 -23.54
N ASN A 364 -35.53 -14.98 -22.20
CA ASN A 364 -36.60 -14.28 -21.52
C ASN A 364 -36.61 -12.77 -21.84
N GLU A 365 -37.81 -12.25 -22.11
CA GLU A 365 -38.07 -10.82 -22.13
C GLU A 365 -38.11 -10.31 -20.69
N ALA A 366 -37.35 -9.26 -20.39
CA ALA A 366 -37.36 -8.65 -19.08
C ALA A 366 -38.46 -7.58 -19.01
N GLU A 367 -39.22 -7.55 -17.93
CA GLU A 367 -40.19 -6.47 -17.67
C GLU A 367 -39.43 -5.17 -17.36
N ALA A 368 -39.38 -4.26 -18.32
CA ALA A 368 -38.82 -2.93 -18.12
C ALA A 368 -39.79 -2.06 -17.31
N VAL A 369 -39.39 -1.70 -16.09
CA VAL A 369 -40.17 -0.82 -15.21
C VAL A 369 -39.80 0.65 -15.41
N SER A 370 -40.74 1.56 -15.09
CA SER A 370 -40.50 3.00 -15.06
C SER A 370 -39.43 3.38 -14.03
N ILE A 371 -38.38 4.08 -14.49
CA ILE A 371 -37.25 4.53 -13.66
C ILE A 371 -37.42 6.03 -13.36
N ALA A 372 -37.06 6.45 -12.16
CA ALA A 372 -37.02 7.87 -11.81
C ALA A 372 -36.01 8.62 -12.70
N SER A 373 -36.49 9.66 -13.38
CA SER A 373 -35.66 10.49 -14.27
C SER A 373 -34.74 11.46 -13.53
N THR A 374 -34.96 11.66 -12.22
CA THR A 374 -34.17 12.57 -11.39
C THR A 374 -33.77 11.93 -10.07
N PRO A 375 -32.54 12.19 -9.57
CA PRO A 375 -32.14 11.78 -8.23
C PRO A 375 -33.09 12.34 -7.18
N TRP A 376 -33.60 11.48 -6.32
CA TRP A 376 -34.58 11.88 -5.30
C TRP A 376 -33.96 12.16 -3.93
N TRP A 377 -32.69 11.83 -3.73
CA TRP A 377 -31.91 12.11 -2.52
C TRP A 377 -31.27 13.50 -2.57
N SER A 378 -30.91 14.05 -1.41
CA SER A 378 -30.41 15.42 -1.28
C SER A 378 -29.05 15.53 -0.58
N LYS A 379 -28.23 16.50 -1.00
CA LYS A 379 -26.94 16.82 -0.38
C LYS A 379 -27.15 17.74 0.82
N VAL A 380 -26.76 17.29 2.01
CA VAL A 380 -26.59 18.17 3.17
C VAL A 380 -25.09 18.23 3.51
N ARG A 381 -24.51 19.45 3.52
CA ARG A 381 -23.11 19.66 3.99
C ARG A 381 -23.00 19.18 5.44
N SER A 382 -22.00 18.35 5.74
CA SER A 382 -21.78 17.86 7.10
C SER A 382 -21.12 18.94 7.96
N ASP A 383 -21.58 19.07 9.21
CA ASP A 383 -20.71 19.57 10.27
C ASP A 383 -19.61 18.54 10.51
N LYS A 384 -18.36 19.02 10.63
CA LYS A 384 -17.22 18.15 10.95
C LYS A 384 -17.44 17.60 12.37
N GLU A 385 -17.73 16.31 12.51
CA GLU A 385 -17.53 15.62 13.79
C GLU A 385 -16.02 15.65 14.11
N SER A 386 -15.60 16.61 14.94
CA SER A 386 -14.26 16.68 15.50
C SER A 386 -14.15 15.62 16.60
N GLY A 387 -13.77 14.40 16.23
CA GLY A 387 -13.37 13.41 17.23
C GLY A 387 -12.28 13.98 18.13
N MET A 388 -12.43 13.82 19.45
CA MET A 388 -11.46 14.33 20.43
C MET A 388 -10.13 13.60 20.22
N LYS A 389 -9.06 14.35 19.90
CA LYS A 389 -7.72 13.78 19.74
C LYS A 389 -7.01 13.66 21.09
N LEU A 390 -6.28 12.56 21.29
CA LEU A 390 -5.38 12.36 22.42
C LEU A 390 -4.16 13.29 22.27
N VAL A 391 -3.83 14.04 23.32
CA VAL A 391 -2.68 14.97 23.33
C VAL A 391 -1.59 14.39 24.22
N ILE A 392 -0.40 14.20 23.67
CA ILE A 392 0.78 13.72 24.40
C ILE A 392 1.36 14.87 25.23
N PRO A 393 1.76 14.63 26.50
CA PRO A 393 2.37 15.66 27.33
C PRO A 393 3.61 16.29 26.66
N PRO A 394 3.64 17.62 26.47
CA PRO A 394 4.78 18.29 25.84
C PRO A 394 5.99 18.32 26.78
N LEU A 395 7.19 18.34 26.20
CA LEU A 395 8.41 18.69 26.95
C LEU A 395 8.46 20.20 27.22
N ASP A 396 9.27 20.59 28.22
CA ASP A 396 9.59 21.99 28.51
C ASP A 396 10.15 22.69 27.25
N ASP A 397 9.69 23.91 26.96
CA ASP A 397 10.11 24.75 25.83
C ASP A 397 11.61 25.09 25.87
N ARG A 398 12.27 24.97 27.03
CA ARG A 398 13.72 25.10 27.19
C ARG A 398 14.48 23.85 26.82
N SER A 399 13.79 22.74 26.56
CA SER A 399 14.42 21.47 26.21
C SER A 399 15.17 21.54 24.87
N CYS A 400 16.04 20.57 24.64
CA CYS A 400 16.84 20.48 23.42
C CYS A 400 15.97 20.33 22.16
N VAL A 401 14.73 19.82 22.26
CA VAL A 401 13.81 19.65 21.12
C VAL A 401 13.41 21.00 20.52
N PHE A 402 13.29 22.04 21.33
CA PHE A 402 12.98 23.40 20.90
C PHE A 402 14.24 24.24 20.65
N THR A 403 15.28 24.05 21.47
CA THR A 403 16.44 24.95 21.46
C THR A 403 17.62 24.47 20.62
N GLY A 404 17.70 23.17 20.32
CA GLY A 404 18.87 22.49 19.74
C GLY A 404 20.06 22.34 20.71
N ARG A 405 19.89 22.73 21.98
CA ARG A 405 20.97 22.72 22.98
C ARG A 405 20.82 21.50 23.89
N HIS A 406 21.70 20.52 23.73
CA HIS A 406 21.65 19.27 24.50
C HIS A 406 22.32 19.39 25.86
N ARG A 407 21.61 18.99 26.92
CA ARG A 407 22.15 18.83 28.28
C ARG A 407 22.37 17.35 28.55
N PHE A 408 23.63 16.92 28.45
CA PHE A 408 24.01 15.53 28.70
C PHE A 408 24.19 15.28 30.20
N VAL A 409 23.41 14.35 30.74
CA VAL A 409 23.59 13.80 32.08
C VAL A 409 24.58 12.65 31.97
N MET A 410 25.65 12.75 32.77
CA MET A 410 26.71 11.74 32.82
C MET A 410 26.43 10.81 34.00
N PRO A 411 26.61 9.48 33.86
CA PRO A 411 26.50 8.57 34.99
C PRO A 411 27.59 8.88 36.02
N PRO A 412 27.33 8.67 37.32
CA PRO A 412 28.33 8.88 38.36
C PRO A 412 29.55 7.98 38.10
N THR A 413 30.74 8.56 38.21
CA THR A 413 31.99 7.80 38.06
C THR A 413 32.08 6.75 39.16
N PRO A 414 32.36 5.46 38.85
CA PRO A 414 32.49 4.43 39.87
C PRO A 414 33.56 4.83 40.91
N ALA A 415 33.22 4.69 42.19
CA ALA A 415 34.05 5.18 43.28
C ALA A 415 35.41 4.45 43.39
N ARG A 416 36.49 5.23 43.36
CA ARG A 416 37.85 5.01 43.92
C ARG A 416 38.67 3.74 43.58
N GLN A 417 38.20 2.78 42.78
CA GLN A 417 38.98 1.55 42.47
C GLN A 417 39.39 1.38 40.99
N GLN A 418 39.62 2.47 40.25
CA GLN A 418 40.16 2.36 38.88
C GLN A 418 41.48 3.09 38.73
N THR A 419 42.47 2.41 38.15
CA THR A 419 43.79 2.97 37.83
C THR A 419 43.68 3.99 36.69
N LYS A 420 44.62 4.94 36.63
CA LYS A 420 44.69 5.97 35.57
C LYS A 420 44.77 5.39 34.14
N ARG A 421 45.19 4.13 34.00
CA ARG A 421 45.24 3.39 32.73
C ARG A 421 43.85 2.88 32.32
N GLU A 422 43.05 2.38 33.25
CA GLU A 422 41.70 1.88 33.00
C GLU A 422 40.73 3.01 32.61
N LEU A 423 40.85 4.17 33.28
CA LEU A 423 40.06 5.36 32.95
C LEU A 423 40.37 5.94 31.55
N ARG A 424 41.60 5.75 31.04
CA ARG A 424 41.99 6.18 29.67
C ARG A 424 41.43 5.29 28.58
N SER A 425 41.12 4.03 28.89
CA SER A 425 40.55 3.05 27.95
C SER A 425 39.01 2.99 27.98
N GLN A 426 38.35 3.67 28.93
CA GLN A 426 36.90 3.65 29.08
C GLN A 426 36.25 4.88 28.43
N PHE A 427 35.07 4.67 27.83
CA PHE A 427 34.18 5.74 27.40
C PHE A 427 33.05 5.88 28.41
N VAL A 428 32.77 7.12 28.82
CA VAL A 428 31.59 7.47 29.61
C VAL A 428 30.47 7.85 28.66
N ILE A 429 29.32 7.21 28.81
CA ILE A 429 28.15 7.43 27.97
C ILE A 429 27.28 8.50 28.64
N GLY A 430 27.18 9.69 28.04
CA GLY A 430 26.25 10.73 28.45
C GLY A 430 24.94 10.63 27.69
N ARG A 431 23.80 10.82 28.36
CA ARG A 431 22.46 10.84 27.76
C ARG A 431 21.82 12.21 27.92
N CYS A 432 21.30 12.78 26.84
CA CYS A 432 20.60 14.05 26.89
C CYS A 432 19.27 13.90 27.65
N GLU A 433 19.01 14.77 28.62
CA GLU A 433 17.81 14.71 29.47
C GLU A 433 16.51 14.89 28.68
N GLY A 434 16.49 15.79 27.68
CA GLY A 434 15.30 16.05 26.86
C GLY A 434 15.02 15.00 25.79
N CYS A 435 15.92 14.85 24.80
CA CYS A 435 15.69 13.97 23.64
C CYS A 435 16.34 12.59 23.73
N GLY A 436 17.08 12.31 24.80
CA GLY A 436 17.80 11.04 24.98
C GLY A 436 19.01 10.82 24.07
N LEU A 437 19.46 11.83 23.30
CA LEU A 437 20.67 11.73 22.47
C LEU A 437 21.85 11.20 23.30
N ILE A 438 22.56 10.20 22.77
CA ILE A 438 23.70 9.58 23.44
C ILE A 438 25.00 10.15 22.88
N ARG A 439 25.92 10.56 23.75
CA ARG A 439 27.27 10.98 23.38
C ARG A 439 28.30 10.23 24.21
N ARG A 440 29.34 9.74 23.53
CA ARG A 440 30.47 9.07 24.18
C ARG A 440 31.53 10.11 24.51
N TYR A 441 31.97 10.12 25.76
CA TYR A 441 33.03 10.97 26.27
C TYR A 441 34.22 10.09 26.66
N PRO A 442 35.47 10.53 26.45
CA PRO A 442 36.61 9.81 27.02
C PRO A 442 36.53 9.85 28.55
N GLY A 443 36.79 8.72 29.21
CA GLY A 443 36.75 8.58 30.67
C GLY A 443 37.86 9.34 31.42
N PHE A 444 38.79 9.94 30.68
CA PHE A 444 39.81 10.82 31.23
C PHE A 444 39.88 12.13 30.40
N PRO A 445 39.87 13.31 31.03
CA PRO A 445 40.07 14.56 30.31
C PRO A 445 41.48 14.59 29.72
N LEU A 446 41.57 14.61 28.38
CA LEU A 446 42.82 14.92 27.70
C LEU A 446 43.21 16.35 28.11
N GLN A 447 44.31 16.51 28.84
CA GLN A 447 44.91 17.83 29.03
C GLN A 447 45.12 18.41 27.64
N ARG A 448 44.46 19.54 27.38
CA ARG A 448 44.59 20.29 26.14
C ARG A 448 46.04 20.77 26.06
N ARG A 449 46.92 19.96 25.46
CA ARG A 449 48.16 20.47 24.89
C ARG A 449 47.70 21.25 23.68
N GLU A 450 47.88 22.57 23.72
CA GLU A 450 47.95 23.38 22.51
C GLU A 450 49.00 22.72 21.63
N SER A 451 48.52 21.95 20.66
CA SER A 451 49.40 21.12 19.86
C SER A 451 49.86 21.97 18.69
N LEU A 452 51.07 22.50 18.83
CA LEU A 452 51.96 23.00 17.78
C LEU A 452 52.34 21.86 16.80
N PHE A 453 51.36 21.10 16.30
CA PHE A 453 51.54 20.25 15.13
C PHE A 453 51.09 21.07 13.92
N PRO A 454 51.90 21.14 12.85
CA PRO A 454 51.41 21.64 11.57
C PRO A 454 50.18 20.80 11.20
N ASP A 455 49.19 21.42 10.56
CA ASP A 455 48.07 20.75 9.90
C ASP A 455 48.61 19.52 9.15
N SER A 456 48.60 18.35 9.80
CA SER A 456 48.81 17.09 9.12
C SER A 456 47.51 16.92 8.37
N GLY A 457 47.49 17.44 7.15
CA GLY A 457 46.34 17.43 6.26
C GLY A 457 45.66 16.09 6.38
N VAL A 458 44.51 16.09 7.07
CA VAL A 458 43.50 15.08 6.83
C VAL A 458 43.32 15.20 5.33
N HIS A 459 43.75 14.18 4.59
CA HIS A 459 43.53 14.11 3.16
C HIS A 459 42.04 14.34 2.97
N ARG A 460 41.70 15.57 2.61
CA ARG A 460 40.37 15.97 2.22
C ARG A 460 40.23 15.27 0.89
N VAL A 461 39.69 14.06 0.93
CA VAL A 461 39.09 13.48 -0.26
C VAL A 461 37.95 14.43 -0.58
N GLU A 462 38.24 15.44 -1.40
CA GLU A 462 37.23 16.08 -2.21
C GLU A 462 36.60 14.95 -3.00
N ARG A 463 35.49 14.41 -2.46
CA ARG A 463 34.63 13.51 -3.22
C ARG A 463 34.21 14.32 -4.44
N ALA A 464 34.71 13.91 -5.60
CA ALA A 464 34.32 14.48 -6.87
C ALA A 464 32.79 14.55 -6.89
N ALA A 465 32.25 15.69 -7.33
CA ALA A 465 30.83 15.83 -7.58
C ALA A 465 30.40 14.61 -8.42
N LEU A 466 29.55 13.78 -7.82
CA LEU A 466 29.03 12.61 -8.53
C LEU A 466 28.31 13.14 -9.77
N PRO A 467 28.51 12.56 -10.96
CA PRO A 467 27.51 12.72 -11.99
C PRO A 467 26.22 12.23 -11.35
N ILE A 468 25.23 13.13 -11.29
CA ILE A 468 23.84 12.73 -11.11
C ILE A 468 23.62 11.73 -12.24
N ALA A 469 23.71 10.42 -11.94
CA ALA A 469 23.02 9.43 -12.74
C ALA A 469 21.63 10.03 -12.90
N THR A 470 21.22 10.31 -14.15
CA THR A 470 19.97 10.97 -14.47
C THR A 470 18.93 10.31 -13.59
N ALA A 471 18.58 10.98 -12.51
CA ALA A 471 17.73 10.42 -11.48
C ALA A 471 16.35 10.54 -12.08
N VAL A 472 16.05 9.67 -13.05
CA VAL A 472 14.71 9.51 -13.57
C VAL A 472 13.88 9.23 -12.34
N SER A 473 12.80 9.98 -12.17
CA SER A 473 11.79 9.69 -11.15
C SER A 473 11.52 8.19 -11.20
N LEU A 474 11.30 7.57 -10.03
CA LEU A 474 10.72 6.22 -10.05
C LEU A 474 9.49 6.28 -10.97
N PRO A 475 9.38 5.37 -11.95
CA PRO A 475 8.26 5.37 -12.87
C PRO A 475 6.96 5.22 -12.05
N ASP A 476 5.96 6.02 -12.38
CA ASP A 476 4.63 5.83 -11.83
C ASP A 476 4.14 4.46 -12.27
N ILE A 477 3.83 3.58 -11.31
CA ILE A 477 3.31 2.25 -11.58
C ILE A 477 1.83 2.44 -11.94
N SER A 478 1.43 2.09 -13.17
CA SER A 478 0.04 2.18 -13.62
C SER A 478 -0.78 0.96 -13.20
N TRP A 479 -2.11 1.04 -13.36
CA TRP A 479 -2.97 -0.14 -13.15
C TRP A 479 -2.66 -1.23 -14.17
N ASP A 480 -2.28 -0.86 -15.39
CA ASP A 480 -1.94 -1.81 -16.45
C ASP A 480 -0.75 -2.70 -16.07
N VAL A 481 0.27 -2.12 -15.40
CA VAL A 481 1.43 -2.89 -14.91
C VAL A 481 1.00 -3.86 -13.79
N ALA A 482 0.08 -3.43 -12.93
CA ALA A 482 -0.47 -4.30 -11.89
C ALA A 482 -1.34 -5.41 -12.48
N LEU A 483 -2.16 -5.11 -13.48
CA LEU A 483 -2.96 -6.09 -14.21
C LEU A 483 -2.08 -7.11 -14.95
N ASP A 484 -1.01 -6.68 -15.60
CA ASP A 484 -0.02 -7.58 -16.22
C ASP A 484 0.60 -8.55 -15.18
N GLY A 485 0.90 -8.06 -13.97
CA GLY A 485 1.33 -8.90 -12.86
C GLY A 485 0.26 -9.87 -12.33
N LEU A 486 -1.02 -9.48 -12.38
CA LEU A 486 -2.14 -10.37 -12.06
C LEU A 486 -2.25 -11.48 -13.12
N VAL A 487 -2.11 -11.16 -14.41
CA VAL A 487 -2.08 -12.15 -15.51
C VAL A 487 -0.91 -13.11 -15.37
N HIS A 488 0.27 -12.62 -14.99
CA HIS A 488 1.41 -13.50 -14.67
C HIS A 488 1.06 -14.52 -13.57
N ALA A 489 0.35 -14.09 -12.52
CA ALA A 489 0.01 -14.92 -11.39
C ALA A 489 -1.20 -15.85 -11.62
N GLY A 490 -2.15 -15.46 -12.48
CA GLY A 490 -3.37 -16.21 -12.81
C GLY A 490 -4.46 -16.19 -11.73
N GLY A 491 -4.08 -16.25 -10.46
CA GLY A 491 -4.99 -16.17 -9.34
C GLY A 491 -4.28 -16.36 -8.01
N GLY A 492 -5.01 -16.25 -6.90
CA GLY A 492 -4.46 -16.55 -5.58
C GLY A 492 -5.22 -15.93 -4.42
N SER A 493 -4.53 -15.78 -3.29
CA SER A 493 -5.12 -15.16 -2.10
C SER A 493 -5.22 -13.65 -2.21
N VAL A 494 -6.11 -13.07 -1.41
CA VAL A 494 -6.23 -11.61 -1.25
C VAL A 494 -4.89 -10.93 -0.90
N THR A 495 -3.98 -11.59 -0.20
CA THR A 495 -2.68 -11.02 0.15
C THR A 495 -1.83 -10.71 -1.09
N ALA A 496 -1.87 -11.56 -2.10
CA ALA A 496 -1.15 -11.34 -3.35
C ALA A 496 -1.72 -10.12 -4.10
N LEU A 497 -3.05 -10.04 -4.23
CA LEU A 497 -3.75 -8.91 -4.85
C LEU A 497 -3.47 -7.59 -4.11
N ARG A 498 -3.60 -7.58 -2.77
CA ARG A 498 -3.29 -6.41 -1.94
C ARG A 498 -1.83 -5.98 -2.08
N SER A 499 -0.90 -6.93 -2.14
CA SER A 499 0.53 -6.64 -2.34
C SER A 499 0.80 -5.96 -3.68
N MET A 500 0.12 -6.34 -4.76
CA MET A 500 0.27 -5.67 -6.07
C MET A 500 -0.39 -4.29 -6.07
N ALA A 501 -1.64 -4.18 -5.62
CA ALA A 501 -2.35 -2.90 -5.57
C ALA A 501 -1.62 -1.87 -4.68
N SER A 502 -1.07 -2.30 -3.54
CA SER A 502 -0.35 -1.42 -2.62
C SER A 502 0.97 -0.85 -3.16
N GLN A 503 1.54 -1.47 -4.20
CA GLN A 503 2.72 -0.95 -4.91
C GLN A 503 2.36 0.20 -5.85
N VAL A 504 1.13 0.21 -6.39
CA VAL A 504 0.58 1.34 -7.17
C VAL A 504 0.27 2.50 -6.22
N GLU A 505 -0.57 2.24 -5.21
CA GLU A 505 -0.88 3.19 -4.15
C GLU A 505 -1.16 2.46 -2.83
N GLY A 506 -0.44 2.84 -1.77
CA GLY A 506 -0.46 2.15 -0.49
C GLY A 506 -1.69 2.36 0.40
N THR A 507 -2.80 2.91 -0.11
CA THR A 507 -4.00 3.16 0.71
C THR A 507 -4.98 1.99 0.65
N ALA A 508 -5.59 1.64 1.79
CA ALA A 508 -6.59 0.55 1.81
C ALA A 508 -7.81 0.86 0.92
N LEU A 509 -8.16 2.14 0.79
CA LEU A 509 -9.23 2.59 -0.08
C LEU A 509 -8.87 2.43 -1.56
N PHE A 510 -7.61 2.71 -1.94
CA PHE A 510 -7.16 2.44 -3.29
C PHE A 510 -7.22 0.95 -3.61
N VAL A 511 -6.74 0.09 -2.71
CA VAL A 511 -6.77 -1.36 -2.90
C VAL A 511 -8.21 -1.86 -3.13
N ASP A 512 -9.16 -1.38 -2.33
CA ASP A 512 -10.59 -1.67 -2.49
C ASP A 512 -11.15 -1.18 -3.84
N ASN A 513 -10.82 0.06 -4.24
CA ASN A 513 -11.24 0.62 -5.54
C ASN A 513 -10.59 -0.11 -6.73
N PHE A 514 -9.32 -0.49 -6.62
CA PHE A 514 -8.56 -1.23 -7.62
C PHE A 514 -9.18 -2.61 -7.84
N THR A 515 -9.43 -3.35 -6.76
CA THR A 515 -10.08 -4.66 -6.82
C THR A 515 -11.48 -4.56 -7.42
N ARG A 516 -12.34 -3.66 -6.91
CA ARG A 516 -13.69 -3.47 -7.47
C ARG A 516 -13.67 -3.01 -8.92
N GLY A 517 -12.70 -2.18 -9.31
CA GLY A 517 -12.58 -1.68 -10.66
C GLY A 517 -12.26 -2.80 -11.65
N LEU A 518 -11.28 -3.64 -11.32
CA LEU A 518 -10.95 -4.81 -12.14
C LEU A 518 -12.08 -5.84 -12.20
N GLU A 519 -12.79 -6.05 -11.09
CA GLU A 519 -13.97 -6.92 -11.04
C GLU A 519 -15.13 -6.37 -11.89
N ALA A 520 -15.40 -5.06 -11.82
CA ALA A 520 -16.48 -4.44 -12.58
C ALA A 520 -16.20 -4.36 -14.09
N LEU A 521 -14.93 -4.33 -14.49
CA LEU A 521 -14.49 -4.41 -15.89
C LEU A 521 -14.23 -5.86 -16.37
N ALA A 522 -14.58 -6.86 -15.56
CA ALA A 522 -14.43 -8.27 -15.90
C ALA A 522 -12.97 -8.70 -16.19
N HIS A 523 -11.98 -8.05 -15.58
CA HIS A 523 -10.57 -8.49 -15.65
C HIS A 523 -10.25 -9.60 -14.65
N ILE A 524 -10.91 -9.58 -13.49
CA ILE A 524 -10.74 -10.58 -12.43
C ILE A 524 -12.08 -10.99 -11.85
N GLU A 525 -12.12 -12.21 -11.32
CA GLU A 525 -13.18 -12.70 -10.45
C GLU A 525 -12.73 -12.75 -9.00
N VAL A 526 -13.69 -12.57 -8.09
CA VAL A 526 -13.42 -12.40 -6.65
C VAL A 526 -14.36 -13.28 -5.84
N GLU A 527 -13.78 -14.17 -5.04
CA GLU A 527 -14.50 -14.92 -4.00
C GLU A 527 -14.40 -14.16 -2.67
N ARG A 528 -15.55 -14.01 -2.01
CA ARG A 528 -15.69 -13.38 -0.70
C ARG A 528 -16.06 -14.41 0.36
N ASP A 529 -15.55 -14.21 1.57
CA ASP A 529 -15.93 -15.02 2.74
C ASP A 529 -17.29 -14.58 3.32
N ASP A 530 -17.76 -15.25 4.37
CA ASP A 530 -19.00 -14.89 5.09
C ASP A 530 -18.96 -13.47 5.69
N ARG A 531 -17.78 -12.84 5.71
CA ARG A 531 -17.59 -11.46 6.16
C ARG A 531 -17.71 -10.45 5.03
N PHE A 532 -17.94 -10.91 3.80
CA PHE A 532 -17.86 -10.15 2.55
C PHE A 532 -16.47 -9.54 2.31
N GLU A 533 -15.43 -10.09 2.93
CA GLU A 533 -14.05 -9.74 2.65
C GLU A 533 -13.54 -10.61 1.51
N VAL A 534 -12.69 -10.05 0.66
CA VAL A 534 -12.05 -10.81 -0.42
C VAL A 534 -11.17 -11.91 0.17
N ALA A 535 -11.44 -13.16 -0.21
CA ALA A 535 -10.69 -14.33 0.21
C ALA A 535 -9.70 -14.76 -0.88
N ARG A 536 -10.21 -14.98 -2.10
CA ARG A 536 -9.47 -15.42 -3.28
C ARG A 536 -9.86 -14.57 -4.49
N TRP A 537 -9.00 -14.60 -5.50
CA TRP A 537 -9.25 -13.97 -6.78
C TRP A 537 -8.64 -14.82 -7.90
N GLU A 538 -9.16 -14.68 -9.10
CA GLU A 538 -8.67 -15.30 -10.33
C GLU A 538 -8.77 -14.28 -11.48
N VAL A 539 -7.91 -14.41 -12.48
CA VAL A 539 -8.03 -13.67 -13.73
C VAL A 539 -9.24 -14.20 -14.52
N GLY A 540 -10.07 -13.29 -15.03
CA GLY A 540 -11.26 -13.63 -15.81
C GLY A 540 -10.94 -14.16 -17.20
N LEU A 541 -11.91 -14.82 -17.84
CA LEU A 541 -11.79 -15.30 -19.23
C LEU A 541 -11.41 -14.18 -20.17
N LYS A 542 -10.57 -14.50 -21.15
CA LYS A 542 -10.31 -13.61 -22.28
C LYS A 542 -11.60 -13.49 -23.09
N THR A 543 -12.23 -12.33 -23.03
CA THR A 543 -13.52 -12.09 -23.68
C THR A 543 -13.49 -10.83 -24.53
N LEU A 544 -14.16 -10.87 -25.68
CA LEU A 544 -14.58 -9.71 -26.44
C LEU A 544 -16.06 -9.45 -26.12
N ALA A 545 -16.33 -8.44 -25.31
CA ALA A 545 -17.67 -8.12 -24.82
C ALA A 545 -18.32 -7.05 -25.68
N GLU A 546 -19.46 -7.39 -26.30
CA GLU A 546 -20.22 -6.47 -27.13
C GLU A 546 -20.82 -5.33 -26.29
N LEU A 547 -20.48 -4.11 -26.67
CA LEU A 547 -21.07 -2.88 -26.16
C LEU A 547 -22.39 -2.58 -26.90
N PRO A 548 -23.31 -1.81 -26.31
CA PRO A 548 -24.61 -1.49 -26.91
C PRO A 548 -24.55 -0.75 -28.26
N ASP A 549 -23.40 -0.18 -28.62
CA ASP A 549 -23.18 0.49 -29.90
C ASP A 549 -22.52 -0.41 -30.96
N GLY A 550 -22.37 -1.71 -30.67
CA GLY A 550 -21.81 -2.72 -31.56
C GLY A 550 -20.27 -2.77 -31.59
N ARG A 551 -19.58 -1.99 -30.74
CA ARG A 551 -18.14 -2.15 -30.51
C ARG A 551 -17.86 -3.26 -29.51
N TYR A 552 -16.62 -3.76 -29.45
CA TYR A 552 -16.27 -4.86 -28.54
C TYR A 552 -15.17 -4.45 -27.55
N LEU A 553 -15.45 -4.57 -26.26
CA LEU A 553 -14.54 -4.32 -25.16
C LEU A 553 -13.68 -5.55 -24.89
N VAL A 554 -12.37 -5.36 -24.80
CA VAL A 554 -11.41 -6.42 -24.46
C VAL A 554 -11.35 -6.58 -22.94
N CYS A 555 -11.89 -7.68 -22.40
CA CYS A 555 -11.92 -7.98 -20.95
C CYS A 555 -11.16 -9.27 -20.61
N GLY A 556 -10.82 -9.45 -19.34
CA GLY A 556 -10.12 -10.63 -18.84
C GLY A 556 -8.60 -10.53 -18.87
N GLY A 557 -7.98 -11.71 -18.90
CA GLY A 557 -6.55 -11.94 -18.69
C GLY A 557 -5.63 -11.81 -19.89
N TRP A 558 -5.65 -10.68 -20.58
CA TRP A 558 -4.81 -10.48 -21.76
C TRP A 558 -3.39 -10.06 -21.41
N ASN A 559 -2.40 -10.76 -21.94
CA ASN A 559 -1.02 -10.30 -21.88
C ASN A 559 -0.65 -9.40 -23.08
N SER A 560 0.49 -8.73 -22.99
CA SER A 560 0.93 -7.80 -24.03
C SER A 560 1.11 -8.46 -25.41
N VAL A 561 1.62 -9.69 -25.48
CA VAL A 561 1.83 -10.41 -26.75
C VAL A 561 0.50 -10.74 -27.41
N GLU A 562 -0.47 -11.25 -26.64
CA GLU A 562 -1.83 -11.54 -27.10
C GLU A 562 -2.54 -10.27 -27.58
N LEU A 563 -2.38 -9.14 -26.89
CA LEU A 563 -2.98 -7.88 -27.30
C LEU A 563 -2.42 -7.36 -28.64
N HIS A 564 -1.11 -7.48 -28.87
CA HIS A 564 -0.52 -7.12 -30.15
C HIS A 564 -0.97 -8.07 -31.27
N ALA A 565 -1.13 -9.36 -30.97
CA ALA A 565 -1.66 -10.34 -31.92
C ALA A 565 -3.12 -10.05 -32.27
N LEU A 566 -3.95 -9.71 -31.27
CA LEU A 566 -5.34 -9.27 -31.47
C LEU A 566 -5.40 -8.01 -32.33
N GLU A 567 -4.59 -7.00 -32.03
CA GLU A 567 -4.53 -5.77 -32.83
C GLU A 567 -4.17 -6.05 -34.30
N ALA A 568 -3.16 -6.90 -34.53
CA ALA A 568 -2.76 -7.30 -35.87
C ALA A 568 -3.88 -8.03 -36.63
N ALA A 569 -4.58 -8.95 -35.96
CA ALA A 569 -5.68 -9.71 -36.55
C ALA A 569 -6.90 -8.81 -36.86
N VAL A 570 -7.27 -7.93 -35.92
CA VAL A 570 -8.34 -6.95 -36.11
C VAL A 570 -8.04 -6.03 -37.30
N ASN A 571 -6.81 -5.53 -37.39
CA ASN A 571 -6.38 -4.68 -38.51
C ASN A 571 -6.38 -5.43 -39.85
N ALA A 572 -5.99 -6.71 -39.86
CA ALA A 572 -6.03 -7.55 -41.07
C ALA A 572 -7.47 -7.83 -41.55
N ALA A 573 -8.42 -7.93 -40.63
CA ALA A 573 -9.84 -8.06 -40.93
C ALA A 573 -10.53 -6.72 -41.31
N GLY A 574 -9.80 -5.59 -41.27
CA GLY A 574 -10.33 -4.26 -41.62
C GLY A 574 -10.95 -3.48 -40.45
N GLY A 575 -10.83 -3.99 -39.22
CA GLY A 575 -11.22 -3.30 -38.00
C GLY A 575 -10.16 -2.36 -37.44
N THR A 576 -10.39 -1.85 -36.24
CA THR A 576 -9.43 -1.04 -35.50
C THR A 576 -9.54 -1.30 -34.00
N LEU A 577 -8.40 -1.51 -33.32
CA LEU A 577 -8.30 -1.55 -31.87
C LEU A 577 -7.91 -0.17 -31.34
N SER A 578 -8.83 0.47 -30.64
CA SER A 578 -8.61 1.76 -29.97
C SER A 578 -8.29 1.55 -28.49
N THR A 579 -7.51 2.46 -27.91
CA THR A 579 -7.15 2.45 -26.48
C THR A 579 -7.58 3.76 -25.84
N GLU A 580 -8.13 3.68 -24.64
CA GLU A 580 -8.50 4.85 -23.84
C GLU A 580 -8.09 4.62 -22.38
N THR A 581 -7.36 5.57 -21.79
CA THR A 581 -6.97 5.47 -20.38
C THR A 581 -7.86 6.39 -19.54
N ARG A 582 -8.67 5.81 -18.66
CA ARG A 582 -9.49 6.55 -17.67
C ARG A 582 -9.22 6.03 -16.27
N ASN A 583 -9.10 6.96 -15.31
CA ASN A 583 -8.86 6.64 -13.90
C ASN A 583 -7.65 5.71 -13.64
N GLY A 584 -6.66 5.71 -14.55
CA GLY A 584 -5.40 4.97 -14.40
C GLY A 584 -5.36 3.58 -15.05
N LEU A 585 -6.48 3.08 -15.62
CA LEU A 585 -6.56 1.82 -16.33
C LEU A 585 -6.85 2.06 -17.82
N THR A 586 -6.17 1.30 -18.68
CA THR A 586 -6.34 1.39 -20.13
C THR A 586 -7.38 0.39 -20.61
N THR A 587 -8.50 0.89 -21.10
CA THR A 587 -9.54 0.11 -21.76
C THR A 587 -9.22 0.00 -23.25
N ARG A 588 -9.58 -1.13 -23.87
CA ARG A 588 -9.32 -1.39 -25.28
C ARG A 588 -10.61 -1.79 -25.97
N ILE A 589 -10.90 -1.16 -27.10
CA ILE A 589 -12.17 -1.31 -27.81
C ILE A 589 -11.89 -1.61 -29.28
N VAL A 590 -12.39 -2.75 -29.74
CA VAL A 590 -12.42 -3.15 -31.15
C VAL A 590 -13.64 -2.51 -31.83
N SER A 591 -13.44 -1.98 -33.03
CA SER A 591 -14.48 -1.34 -33.84
C SER A 591 -14.32 -1.71 -35.31
N GLY A 592 -15.42 -1.60 -36.08
CA GLY A 592 -15.44 -1.86 -37.52
C GLY A 592 -15.55 -3.34 -37.92
N LEU A 593 -15.79 -4.23 -36.96
CA LEU A 593 -16.00 -5.66 -37.18
C LEU A 593 -17.32 -6.10 -36.53
N SER A 594 -18.00 -7.07 -37.13
CA SER A 594 -19.18 -7.71 -36.57
C SER A 594 -18.81 -8.90 -35.69
N GLY A 595 -19.75 -9.38 -34.89
CA GLY A 595 -19.54 -10.58 -34.06
C GLY A 595 -19.15 -11.82 -34.88
N HIS A 596 -19.68 -11.97 -36.10
CA HIS A 596 -19.29 -13.04 -37.01
C HIS A 596 -17.82 -12.93 -37.44
N ASP A 597 -17.34 -11.72 -37.72
CA ASP A 597 -15.94 -11.50 -38.09
C ASP A 597 -15.00 -11.82 -36.92
N LEU A 598 -15.44 -11.54 -35.68
CA LEU A 598 -14.65 -11.77 -34.46
C LEU A 598 -14.65 -13.23 -34.00
N ASP A 599 -15.68 -14.01 -34.32
CA ASP A 599 -15.75 -15.44 -33.99
C ASP A 599 -14.67 -16.25 -34.75
N GLU A 600 -14.23 -15.77 -35.92
CA GLU A 600 -13.22 -16.42 -36.77
C GLU A 600 -11.76 -16.04 -36.42
N ILE A 601 -11.55 -15.04 -35.56
CA ILE A 601 -10.22 -14.46 -35.23
C ILE A 601 -9.37 -15.24 -34.18
N PRO A 602 -9.90 -15.95 -33.17
CA PRO A 602 -9.07 -16.30 -32.00
C PRO A 602 -8.05 -17.44 -32.11
N ASP A 603 -8.21 -18.44 -32.97
CA ASP A 603 -7.60 -19.75 -32.64
C ASP A 603 -6.10 -19.93 -32.93
N VAL A 604 -5.44 -19.05 -33.70
CA VAL A 604 -4.07 -19.31 -34.17
C VAL A 604 -2.99 -18.53 -33.39
N ALA A 605 -3.34 -17.44 -32.69
CA ALA A 605 -2.35 -16.54 -32.08
C ALA A 605 -2.60 -16.11 -30.62
N CYS A 606 -3.86 -16.14 -30.14
CA CYS A 606 -4.23 -15.57 -28.84
C CYS A 606 -4.76 -16.60 -27.82
N GLY A 607 -4.78 -17.89 -28.16
CA GLY A 607 -5.46 -18.93 -27.38
C GLY A 607 -6.98 -18.77 -27.41
N GLU A 608 -7.67 -19.45 -26.51
CA GLU A 608 -9.14 -19.41 -26.42
C GLU A 608 -9.64 -18.02 -26.01
N VAL A 609 -10.53 -17.44 -26.83
CA VAL A 609 -11.18 -16.15 -26.59
C VAL A 609 -12.68 -16.32 -26.78
N PHE A 610 -13.45 -15.81 -25.83
CA PHE A 610 -14.91 -15.92 -25.83
C PHE A 610 -15.56 -14.64 -26.35
N LEU A 611 -16.55 -14.78 -27.23
CA LEU A 611 -17.38 -13.66 -27.67
C LEU A 611 -18.61 -13.55 -26.76
N ALA A 612 -18.76 -12.42 -26.06
CA ALA A 612 -19.91 -12.15 -25.21
C ALA A 612 -20.85 -11.16 -25.91
N GLN A 613 -21.87 -11.69 -26.59
CA GLN A 613 -22.89 -10.89 -27.28
C GLN A 613 -23.86 -10.24 -26.28
N ASP A 614 -24.26 -9.00 -26.57
CA ASP A 614 -25.11 -8.19 -25.70
C ASP A 614 -24.72 -8.26 -24.21
N ALA A 615 -23.41 -8.26 -23.91
CA ALA A 615 -22.85 -8.70 -22.64
C ALA A 615 -23.55 -8.08 -21.41
N ALA A 616 -23.76 -6.76 -21.43
CA ALA A 616 -24.42 -6.04 -20.36
C ALA A 616 -25.88 -6.47 -20.14
N LEU A 617 -26.65 -6.67 -21.23
CA LEU A 617 -28.06 -7.02 -21.15
C LEU A 617 -28.24 -8.50 -20.76
N SER A 618 -27.44 -9.38 -21.34
CA SER A 618 -27.41 -10.81 -21.00
C SER A 618 -27.14 -11.00 -19.51
N MET A 619 -26.14 -10.31 -18.97
CA MET A 619 -25.82 -10.31 -17.54
C MET A 619 -26.96 -9.73 -16.70
N ALA A 620 -27.51 -8.56 -17.06
CA ALA A 620 -28.58 -7.93 -16.30
C ALA A 620 -29.84 -8.80 -16.19
N LYS A 621 -30.16 -9.56 -17.23
CA LYS A 621 -31.32 -10.49 -17.25
C LYS A 621 -31.17 -11.65 -16.27
N LEU A 622 -29.95 -12.16 -16.11
CA LEU A 622 -29.62 -13.27 -15.22
C LEU A 622 -29.63 -12.89 -13.74
N LEU A 623 -29.48 -11.60 -13.42
CA LEU A 623 -29.39 -11.16 -12.02
C LEU A 623 -30.62 -11.56 -11.21
N PRO A 624 -30.44 -12.03 -9.95
CA PRO A 624 -31.53 -12.23 -9.02
C PRO A 624 -32.18 -10.90 -8.63
N SER A 625 -33.38 -10.96 -8.02
CA SER A 625 -33.95 -9.78 -7.36
C SER A 625 -33.15 -9.44 -6.10
N LEU A 626 -33.19 -8.18 -5.68
CA LEU A 626 -32.48 -7.74 -4.49
C LEU A 626 -33.10 -8.34 -3.22
N SER A 627 -34.40 -8.64 -3.19
CA SER A 627 -35.02 -9.45 -2.11
C SER A 627 -34.46 -10.86 -2.03
N ASP A 628 -34.24 -11.53 -3.17
CA ASP A 628 -33.67 -12.89 -3.15
C ASP A 628 -32.23 -12.88 -2.62
N VAL A 629 -31.46 -11.85 -2.98
CA VAL A 629 -30.12 -11.62 -2.44
C VAL A 629 -30.18 -11.38 -0.93
N GLU A 630 -31.10 -10.54 -0.46
CA GLU A 630 -31.33 -10.23 0.96
C GLU A 630 -31.63 -11.49 1.78
N ALA A 631 -32.54 -12.32 1.29
CA ALA A 631 -32.94 -13.57 1.92
C ALA A 631 -31.77 -14.57 2.01
N ALA A 632 -30.86 -14.54 1.03
CA ALA A 632 -29.67 -15.40 0.99
C ALA A 632 -28.50 -14.89 1.84
N LEU A 633 -28.55 -13.67 2.40
CA LEU A 633 -27.45 -13.13 3.21
C LEU A 633 -27.27 -13.89 4.53
N PRO A 634 -26.01 -14.17 4.95
CA PRO A 634 -25.74 -14.84 6.21
C PRO A 634 -26.25 -14.01 7.40
N ARG A 635 -27.02 -14.65 8.28
CA ARG A 635 -27.52 -14.05 9.52
C ARG A 635 -26.54 -14.27 10.66
N ILE A 636 -26.22 -13.19 11.36
CA ILE A 636 -25.39 -13.22 12.56
C ILE A 636 -26.20 -12.74 13.77
N PRO A 637 -25.93 -13.23 14.99
CA PRO A 637 -26.42 -12.60 16.20
C PRO A 637 -25.96 -11.15 16.27
N LEU A 638 -26.83 -10.24 16.73
CA LEU A 638 -26.47 -8.83 16.85
C LEU A 638 -25.28 -8.68 17.83
N PRO A 639 -24.11 -8.19 17.38
CA PRO A 639 -22.92 -8.14 18.22
C PRO A 639 -23.03 -7.05 19.28
N GLU A 640 -22.27 -7.18 20.37
CA GLU A 640 -22.13 -6.09 21.35
C GLU A 640 -21.42 -4.89 20.69
N THR A 641 -22.02 -3.69 20.77
CA THR A 641 -21.52 -2.50 20.08
C THR A 641 -21.18 -1.36 21.03
N LYS A 642 -20.10 -0.63 20.73
CA LYS A 642 -19.71 0.62 21.40
C LYS A 642 -20.42 1.84 20.79
N SER A 643 -20.66 1.79 19.48
CA SER A 643 -21.42 2.84 18.77
C SER A 643 -22.18 2.24 17.60
N VAL A 644 -23.35 2.80 17.32
CA VAL A 644 -24.19 2.43 16.19
C VAL A 644 -24.35 3.65 15.28
N LYS A 645 -24.21 3.43 13.98
CA LYS A 645 -24.62 4.40 12.96
C LYS A 645 -25.69 3.78 12.08
N TRP A 646 -26.76 4.53 11.80
CA TRP A 646 -27.83 4.17 10.87
C TRP A 646 -27.66 4.94 9.56
N PHE A 647 -28.01 4.32 8.43
CA PHE A 647 -27.93 4.98 7.13
C PHE A 647 -29.23 5.73 6.79
N ASP A 648 -29.14 7.07 6.76
CA ASP A 648 -30.21 7.94 6.26
C ASP A 648 -30.19 7.95 4.73
N ILE A 649 -31.21 7.33 4.13
CA ILE A 649 -31.31 7.11 2.68
C ILE A 649 -31.60 8.44 1.94
N GLU A 650 -32.45 9.32 2.51
CA GLU A 650 -32.79 10.61 1.88
C GLU A 650 -31.59 11.55 1.79
N ARG A 651 -30.71 11.50 2.80
CA ARG A 651 -29.49 12.32 2.85
C ARG A 651 -28.24 11.56 2.41
N SER A 652 -28.38 10.28 2.06
CA SER A 652 -27.30 9.36 1.70
C SER A 652 -26.11 9.41 2.68
N ARG A 653 -26.36 9.31 3.98
CA ARG A 653 -25.31 9.47 5.01
C ARG A 653 -25.50 8.58 6.23
N TRP A 654 -24.39 8.20 6.85
CA TRP A 654 -24.39 7.58 8.16
C TRP A 654 -24.68 8.63 9.25
N GLN A 655 -25.66 8.35 10.11
CA GLN A 655 -26.00 9.15 11.29
C GLN A 655 -25.80 8.33 12.56
N SER A 656 -25.35 8.97 13.63
CA SER A 656 -25.25 8.32 14.93
C SER A 656 -26.65 7.91 15.42
N ALA A 657 -26.78 6.64 15.84
CA ALA A 657 -28.01 6.06 16.37
C ALA A 657 -27.76 5.53 17.78
N LYS A 658 -28.80 5.49 18.61
CA LYS A 658 -28.70 4.99 19.99
C LYS A 658 -28.61 3.46 20.05
N ASN A 659 -29.35 2.79 19.18
CA ASN A 659 -29.45 1.34 19.07
C ASN A 659 -29.76 0.97 17.61
N ALA A 660 -29.91 -0.32 17.34
CA ALA A 660 -30.23 -0.85 16.01
C ALA A 660 -31.64 -1.47 15.97
N GLU A 661 -32.60 -0.97 16.75
CA GLU A 661 -33.92 -1.62 16.98
C GLU A 661 -35.00 -1.25 15.94
N THR A 662 -34.60 -0.72 14.79
CA THR A 662 -35.53 -0.40 13.68
C THR A 662 -35.00 -1.01 12.38
N PRO A 663 -35.86 -1.35 11.39
CA PRO A 663 -35.37 -1.87 10.13
C PRO A 663 -34.44 -0.89 9.41
N GLY A 664 -33.44 -1.40 8.70
CA GLY A 664 -32.53 -0.58 7.90
C GLY A 664 -31.07 -1.02 7.96
N ALA A 665 -30.21 -0.20 7.36
CA ALA A 665 -28.77 -0.45 7.31
C ALA A 665 -28.04 0.21 8.48
N TYR A 666 -27.14 -0.56 9.09
CA TYR A 666 -26.35 -0.16 10.24
C TYR A 666 -24.87 -0.41 10.04
N ARG A 667 -24.09 0.50 10.61
CA ARG A 667 -22.67 0.36 10.83
C ARG A 667 -22.42 0.26 12.32
N LEU A 668 -21.97 -0.91 12.73
CA LEU A 668 -21.74 -1.29 14.11
C LEU A 668 -20.26 -1.22 14.41
N LEU A 669 -19.89 -0.46 15.44
CA LEU A 669 -18.54 -0.55 16.01
C LEU A 669 -18.58 -1.59 17.14
N SER A 670 -18.27 -2.84 16.83
CA SER A 670 -18.24 -3.92 17.83
C SER A 670 -16.82 -4.12 18.34
N ARG A 671 -16.62 -3.89 19.65
CA ARG A 671 -15.32 -3.83 20.37
C ARG A 671 -14.26 -2.95 19.67
N PHE A 672 -13.78 -3.36 18.50
CA PHE A 672 -12.73 -2.77 17.70
C PHE A 672 -12.85 -3.00 16.16
N THR A 673 -13.92 -3.67 15.68
CA THR A 673 -14.22 -3.84 14.24
C THR A 673 -15.44 -3.03 13.83
N THR A 674 -15.42 -2.54 12.60
CA THR A 674 -16.61 -2.04 11.93
C THR A 674 -17.29 -3.21 11.24
N ILE A 675 -18.57 -3.42 11.53
CA ILE A 675 -19.40 -4.45 10.91
C ILE A 675 -20.59 -3.72 10.28
N ASP A 676 -20.74 -3.85 8.97
CA ASP A 676 -21.89 -3.33 8.25
C ASP A 676 -22.94 -4.43 8.14
N VAL A 677 -24.18 -4.11 8.53
CA VAL A 677 -25.31 -5.05 8.54
C VAL A 677 -26.58 -4.38 8.03
N PHE A 678 -27.52 -5.20 7.61
CA PHE A 678 -28.90 -4.83 7.34
C PHE A 678 -29.82 -5.58 8.32
N ARG A 679 -30.92 -4.95 8.75
CA ARG A 679 -31.92 -5.58 9.62
C ARG A 679 -33.31 -5.41 9.02
N THR A 680 -34.04 -6.51 8.91
CA THR A 680 -35.48 -6.57 8.65
C THR A 680 -36.28 -6.52 9.95
N GLU A 681 -37.62 -6.50 9.86
CA GLU A 681 -38.49 -6.66 11.04
C GLU A 681 -38.26 -8.02 11.71
N THR A 682 -38.16 -9.10 10.94
CA THR A 682 -37.87 -10.45 11.45
C THR A 682 -36.52 -10.50 12.19
N ASP A 683 -35.48 -9.87 11.65
CA ASP A 683 -34.17 -9.82 12.31
C ASP A 683 -34.21 -9.08 13.66
N ILE A 684 -35.15 -8.15 13.84
CA ILE A 684 -35.35 -7.45 15.11
C ILE A 684 -35.92 -8.40 16.15
N ASP A 685 -36.96 -9.13 15.79
CA ASP A 685 -37.61 -10.11 16.66
C ASP A 685 -36.64 -11.24 17.05
N ASP A 686 -35.85 -11.73 16.09
CA ASP A 686 -34.90 -12.82 16.29
C ASP A 686 -33.55 -12.39 16.90
N ARG A 687 -33.33 -11.07 17.10
CA ARG A 687 -32.07 -10.48 17.57
C ARG A 687 -30.86 -10.83 16.69
N THR A 688 -31.10 -10.90 15.39
CA THR A 688 -30.10 -11.16 14.35
C THR A 688 -29.89 -9.93 13.48
N ALA A 689 -28.96 -10.02 12.53
CA ALA A 689 -28.80 -9.08 11.43
C ALA A 689 -28.22 -9.80 10.21
N ALA A 690 -28.64 -9.37 9.01
CA ALA A 690 -28.06 -9.79 7.74
C ALA A 690 -26.69 -9.12 7.56
N ARG A 691 -25.65 -9.92 7.36
CA ARG A 691 -24.32 -9.40 7.07
C ARG A 691 -24.15 -9.21 5.57
N GLY A 692 -23.62 -8.06 5.16
CA GLY A 692 -23.43 -7.70 3.76
C GLY A 692 -22.40 -6.58 3.60
N SER A 693 -22.05 -6.26 2.36
CA SER A 693 -21.18 -5.13 2.06
C SER A 693 -21.86 -3.79 2.35
N VAL A 694 -21.05 -2.74 2.54
CA VAL A 694 -21.53 -1.37 2.77
C VAL A 694 -22.48 -0.92 1.66
N GLN A 695 -22.13 -1.21 0.41
CA GLN A 695 -22.88 -0.81 -0.77
C GLN A 695 -24.21 -1.55 -0.83
N LEU A 696 -24.18 -2.87 -0.66
CA LEU A 696 -25.38 -3.72 -0.68
C LEU A 696 -26.38 -3.27 0.38
N ASN A 697 -25.94 -3.11 1.64
CA ASN A 697 -26.84 -2.78 2.74
C ASN A 697 -27.58 -1.46 2.51
N LYS A 698 -26.94 -0.48 1.84
CA LYS A 698 -27.60 0.78 1.49
C LYS A 698 -28.69 0.61 0.45
N HIS A 699 -28.45 -0.23 -0.56
CA HIS A 699 -29.47 -0.58 -1.56
C HIS A 699 -30.62 -1.37 -0.93
N LEU A 700 -30.33 -2.29 -0.01
CA LEU A 700 -31.36 -3.01 0.77
C LEU A 700 -32.22 -2.07 1.61
N ALA A 701 -31.61 -1.12 2.31
CA ALA A 701 -32.36 -0.12 3.07
C ALA A 701 -33.28 0.73 2.17
N ALA A 702 -32.81 1.06 0.96
CA ALA A 702 -33.59 1.81 -0.01
C ALA A 702 -34.76 1.01 -0.60
N GLN A 703 -34.51 -0.26 -0.92
CA GLN A 703 -35.53 -1.19 -1.40
C GLN A 703 -36.60 -1.45 -0.35
N ALA A 704 -36.22 -1.66 0.92
CA ALA A 704 -37.17 -1.78 2.03
C ALA A 704 -38.00 -0.50 2.26
N GLY A 705 -37.45 0.67 1.89
CA GLY A 705 -38.17 1.94 1.87
C GLY A 705 -39.05 2.17 0.63
N GLY A 706 -39.13 1.21 -0.29
CA GLY A 706 -39.89 1.29 -1.54
C GLY A 706 -39.33 2.27 -2.56
N ARG A 707 -38.07 2.69 -2.41
CA ARG A 707 -37.44 3.72 -3.26
C ARG A 707 -36.00 3.31 -3.58
N PRO A 708 -35.73 2.66 -4.73
CA PRO A 708 -34.38 2.26 -5.09
C PRO A 708 -33.44 3.48 -5.20
N LEU A 709 -32.16 3.31 -4.82
CA LEU A 709 -31.12 4.33 -4.95
C LEU A 709 -30.57 4.41 -6.38
N LEU A 710 -31.47 4.51 -7.36
CA LEU A 710 -31.15 4.56 -8.78
C LEU A 710 -32.00 5.63 -9.47
N SER A 711 -31.35 6.39 -10.35
CA SER A 711 -32.00 7.34 -11.26
C SER A 711 -31.41 7.19 -12.66
N TYR A 712 -32.19 7.49 -13.69
CA TYR A 712 -31.78 7.32 -15.08
C TYR A 712 -32.13 8.55 -15.93
N ASP A 713 -31.10 9.20 -16.48
CA ASP A 713 -31.27 10.28 -17.45
C ASP A 713 -31.30 9.70 -18.87
N ARG A 714 -32.46 9.75 -19.51
CA ARG A 714 -32.66 9.29 -20.90
C ARG A 714 -31.93 10.15 -21.93
N ALA A 715 -31.70 11.42 -21.65
CA ALA A 715 -31.07 12.33 -22.61
C ALA A 715 -29.56 12.05 -22.74
N THR A 716 -28.93 11.58 -21.67
CA THR A 716 -27.50 11.29 -21.61
C THR A 716 -27.19 9.80 -21.42
N SER A 717 -28.21 8.93 -21.48
CA SER A 717 -28.09 7.49 -21.20
C SER A 717 -27.28 7.19 -19.93
N THR A 718 -27.58 7.90 -18.85
CA THR A 718 -26.77 7.86 -17.63
C THR A 718 -27.56 7.31 -16.45
N VAL A 719 -27.07 6.23 -15.85
CA VAL A 719 -27.53 5.76 -14.54
C VAL A 719 -26.76 6.47 -13.44
N SER A 720 -27.44 7.04 -12.46
CA SER A 720 -26.82 7.72 -11.32
C SER A 720 -27.29 7.15 -9.99
N VAL A 721 -26.33 6.95 -9.09
CA VAL A 721 -26.54 6.54 -7.68
C VAL A 721 -25.88 7.57 -6.75
N PRO A 722 -26.22 7.64 -5.46
CA PRO A 722 -25.51 8.52 -4.53
C PRO A 722 -24.03 8.12 -4.39
N LEU A 723 -23.15 9.09 -4.18
CA LEU A 723 -21.72 8.83 -4.00
C LEU A 723 -21.46 7.87 -2.82
N GLY A 724 -20.75 6.77 -3.09
CA GLY A 724 -20.48 5.69 -2.13
C GLY A 724 -21.62 4.69 -1.96
N CYS A 725 -22.63 4.73 -2.84
CA CYS A 725 -23.71 3.74 -2.98
C CYS A 725 -23.60 3.04 -4.34
N ASP A 726 -22.38 2.70 -4.73
CA ASP A 726 -22.06 1.95 -5.96
C ASP A 726 -22.97 0.73 -6.10
N LEU A 727 -23.33 0.38 -7.33
CA LEU A 727 -24.10 -0.83 -7.61
C LEU A 727 -23.29 -2.07 -7.18
N PRO A 728 -23.88 -2.99 -6.39
CA PRO A 728 -23.13 -4.08 -5.78
C PRO A 728 -22.85 -5.22 -6.77
N GLY A 729 -21.66 -5.82 -6.71
CA GLY A 729 -21.32 -7.04 -7.47
C GLY A 729 -21.64 -6.95 -8.96
N LEU A 730 -22.28 -7.99 -9.50
CA LEU A 730 -22.63 -8.09 -10.91
C LEU A 730 -23.64 -7.01 -11.38
N PHE A 731 -24.41 -6.39 -10.49
CA PHE A 731 -25.27 -5.25 -10.85
C PHE A 731 -24.43 -4.06 -11.33
N GLY A 732 -23.29 -3.83 -10.69
CA GLY A 732 -22.34 -2.80 -11.11
C GLY A 732 -21.59 -3.18 -12.39
N ARG A 733 -21.20 -4.46 -12.53
CA ARG A 733 -20.56 -4.98 -13.75
C ARG A 733 -21.46 -4.81 -14.97
N ALA A 734 -22.73 -5.19 -14.89
CA ALA A 734 -23.69 -5.04 -15.99
C ALA A 734 -23.79 -3.57 -16.47
N ALA A 735 -23.80 -2.61 -15.55
CA ALA A 735 -23.81 -1.19 -15.90
C ALA A 735 -22.47 -0.71 -16.51
N VAL A 736 -21.34 -1.20 -16.01
CA VAL A 736 -20.00 -0.87 -16.53
C VAL A 736 -19.78 -1.42 -17.93
N LEU A 737 -20.24 -2.65 -18.20
CA LEU A 737 -20.15 -3.28 -19.52
C LEU A 737 -20.97 -2.58 -20.60
N CYS A 738 -21.83 -1.60 -20.27
CA CYS A 738 -22.48 -0.76 -21.28
C CYS A 738 -21.51 0.24 -21.93
N SER A 739 -20.54 0.76 -21.19
CA SER A 739 -19.58 1.76 -21.70
C SER A 739 -18.14 1.26 -21.75
N GLY A 740 -17.85 0.14 -21.08
CA GLY A 740 -16.49 -0.32 -20.79
C GLY A 740 -15.72 0.64 -19.90
N SER A 741 -16.39 1.48 -19.11
CA SER A 741 -15.77 2.48 -18.24
C SER A 741 -16.29 2.37 -16.81
N LEU A 742 -15.38 2.55 -15.85
CA LEU A 742 -15.75 2.66 -14.43
C LEU A 742 -16.61 3.90 -14.18
N PRO A 743 -17.51 3.86 -13.18
CA PRO A 743 -18.39 4.98 -12.91
C PRO A 743 -17.63 6.22 -12.43
N GLU A 744 -18.10 7.39 -12.83
CA GLU A 744 -17.45 8.67 -12.55
C GLU A 744 -18.03 9.35 -11.32
N ALA A 745 -17.16 9.74 -10.39
CA ALA A 745 -17.55 10.42 -9.15
C ALA A 745 -17.79 11.91 -9.40
N GLN A 746 -19.07 12.32 -9.47
CA GLN A 746 -19.47 13.73 -9.55
C GLN A 746 -19.56 14.35 -8.14
N THR A 747 -18.41 14.61 -7.52
CA THR A 747 -18.31 15.09 -6.12
C THR A 747 -19.12 16.36 -5.83
N ALA A 748 -19.22 17.26 -6.82
CA ALA A 748 -20.03 18.48 -6.70
C ALA A 748 -21.51 18.17 -6.48
N ARG A 749 -22.04 17.17 -7.21
CA ARG A 749 -23.42 16.70 -7.14
C ARG A 749 -23.64 15.55 -6.14
N SER A 750 -22.57 15.00 -5.57
CA SER A 750 -22.60 13.84 -4.68
C SER A 750 -23.25 12.62 -5.36
N LEU A 751 -22.95 12.44 -6.64
CA LEU A 751 -23.40 11.33 -7.46
C LEU A 751 -22.21 10.48 -7.92
N LEU A 752 -22.52 9.23 -8.21
CA LEU A 752 -21.69 8.32 -8.97
C LEU A 752 -22.47 7.95 -10.24
N SER A 753 -21.86 8.15 -11.41
CA SER A 753 -22.56 8.05 -12.70
C SER A 753 -21.97 6.95 -13.58
N TYR A 754 -22.84 6.11 -14.12
CA TYR A 754 -22.55 5.08 -15.13
C TYR A 754 -23.05 5.62 -16.48
N CYS A 755 -22.14 5.76 -17.43
CA CYS A 755 -22.40 6.35 -18.75
C CYS A 755 -22.82 5.30 -19.77
N ASP A 756 -23.46 5.76 -20.84
CA ASP A 756 -23.87 4.97 -22.01
C ASP A 756 -24.70 3.72 -21.68
N VAL A 757 -25.45 3.75 -20.58
CA VAL A 757 -26.34 2.66 -20.17
C VAL A 757 -27.66 2.78 -20.94
N PRO A 758 -28.02 1.81 -21.80
CA PRO A 758 -29.28 1.86 -22.54
C PRO A 758 -30.50 1.78 -21.62
N ALA A 759 -31.62 2.36 -22.06
CA ALA A 759 -32.86 2.37 -21.28
C ALA A 759 -33.37 0.96 -20.95
N THR A 760 -33.10 -0.03 -21.81
CA THR A 760 -33.41 -1.44 -21.59
C THR A 760 -32.64 -2.00 -20.39
N VAL A 761 -31.31 -1.87 -20.39
CA VAL A 761 -30.44 -2.32 -19.29
C VAL A 761 -30.78 -1.59 -17.99
N ALA A 762 -30.92 -0.26 -18.05
CA ALA A 762 -31.32 0.54 -16.89
C ALA A 762 -32.68 0.07 -16.32
N GLY A 763 -33.63 -0.28 -17.18
CA GLY A 763 -34.96 -0.78 -16.80
C GLY A 763 -34.89 -2.10 -16.06
N VAL A 764 -34.08 -3.05 -16.56
CA VAL A 764 -33.85 -4.35 -15.90
C VAL A 764 -33.18 -4.15 -14.55
N LEU A 765 -32.09 -3.37 -14.49
CA LEU A 765 -31.41 -3.09 -13.22
C LEU A 765 -32.34 -2.41 -12.20
N SER A 766 -33.13 -1.44 -12.63
CA SER A 766 -34.10 -0.78 -11.76
C SER A 766 -35.15 -1.76 -11.24
N HIS A 767 -35.65 -2.67 -12.07
CA HIS A 767 -36.60 -3.70 -11.63
C HIS A 767 -35.95 -4.62 -10.58
N ARG A 768 -34.76 -5.17 -10.88
CA ARG A 768 -34.02 -6.07 -9.96
C ARG A 768 -33.58 -5.43 -8.66
N LEU A 769 -33.44 -4.11 -8.60
CA LEU A 769 -33.12 -3.38 -7.36
C LEU A 769 -34.36 -2.95 -6.57
N SER A 770 -35.55 -3.02 -7.19
CA SER A 770 -36.82 -2.65 -6.57
C SER A 770 -37.60 -3.85 -6.05
N THR A 771 -37.41 -5.00 -6.69
CA THR A 771 -37.83 -6.31 -6.19
C THR A 771 -36.66 -6.92 -5.45
#